data_AF-Q54YK9-F1
#
_entry.id   AF-Q54YK9-F1
#
_cell.length_a   1.000
_cell.length_b   1.000
_cell.length_c   1.000
_cell.angle_alpha   90.00
_cell.angle_beta   90.00
_cell.angle_gamma   90.00
#
_symmetry.space_group_name_H-M   'P 1'
#
loop_
_entity.id
_entity.type
_entity.pdbx_description
1 polymer ?
#
loop_
_entity_poly.entity_id
_entity_poly.type
_entity_poly.pdbx_seq_one_letter_code
_entity_poly.pdbx_strand_id
1 'polypeptide(L)'
;MKKRTRDNNDNNNNEEVDIKKLKEDNNNNENNNNNNIKSYEEELKSIKSIKKSELSIKRLQSISKEIGLPINGKKDEIYNRIEQYYNIKIKLEKEAKEHEEKNPFNKTKPILLIENDDEIPFWKVFRNKSIFKKIFSNFKYSETFSYSRTYSVFFIFKDFKNATEIIRDKVKSNSYLNFRNYSDLIVQKEEKEEDDDEDECFIGLVKILENIRDETEENRLFYDKLIDNYCNKSIHSMALLARMITCSNLVALKSFINKKIYFPGVGFSPTIKRFSDIKTLEYLINLEHDSINSISASIYDFNLFKELKLGELIHMIKILYQKEKISKFLDLPYYHNFIIKLPEDTLSSDDEDKFIDEQFKQHKKEFREGVIKKESIINEIKDIQFSNKELNENLFMVLKPLTNWDNYFSKLNDNYKDTTSNNNNNDDENGSELSLLKFNILELYNNKLKKNFEKLQVLFNVKKFEFPEKDFQDIENIHKEQIEIEKEMKILFKKQNELIEKQKQEKESLQSEDIPIEYYLCFKDEKEIILNAKNSRKELLKNFKWNYRCFQFTKDKLELIMHSKFLIEKPYKHMFEDYVGSYVISNVKSIDMLDLLFKNFSNKFFKDNNQNWPYCNSIEILKHYEKLMESLGRKFSLNFNYGKQNEMYPKLLKRAISNPKLYQCPGSSSSPSATPSSPSNGENPLKVNNIIVKERAFLSLLELNYFKTIRFGKKFQFNKNSFKISRWISDNCISDISKITFNEGHLTKIYIQLPNIKCNKNDQNDEGYYDYVEEYMDYDNDYEEQFSYFSSHINNNNDNNNDNNNDNNNNNNNNNNNNNNNNNNNNNNNSNNNNNNDNIDNIVERLLQNPISSEIGFSVQTFLRNLVSYGNLPIIKFLNLNYSHIFLKKASNGRNLETKDLKNLLLMAIRYDFPQIAEILFVYVKVTRAEFKKEVPPKQFSLVAELFFRDLN
;
A
#
# COMPACT_ATOMS: atom_id res chain seq x y z
N MET A 1 -7.48 -19.09 22.96
CA MET A 1 -8.12 -20.43 23.06
C MET A 1 -7.96 -21.13 21.72
N LYS A 2 -7.67 -22.43 21.60
CA LYS A 2 -7.36 -23.47 22.59
C LYS A 2 -5.83 -23.72 22.63
N LYS A 3 -5.22 -23.91 23.80
CA LYS A 3 -3.85 -24.46 23.88
C LYS A 3 -3.90 -25.98 23.70
N ARG A 4 -2.84 -26.56 23.15
CA ARG A 4 -2.48 -27.98 23.33
C ARG A 4 -0.99 -28.05 23.61
N THR A 5 -0.64 -28.52 24.81
CA THR A 5 0.69 -29.02 25.16
C THR A 5 0.65 -30.55 25.12
N ARG A 6 1.77 -31.15 24.73
CA ARG A 6 2.22 -32.51 25.08
C ARG A 6 3.74 -32.48 24.85
N ASP A 7 4.55 -32.36 25.89
CA ASP A 7 4.89 -33.37 26.91
C ASP A 7 5.89 -34.38 26.32
N ASN A 8 7.18 -34.15 26.60
CA ASN A 8 8.23 -35.15 26.45
C ASN A 8 8.13 -36.15 27.61
N ASN A 9 8.57 -37.39 27.40
CA ASN A 9 9.12 -38.21 28.48
C ASN A 9 10.07 -39.25 27.89
N ASP A 10 11.16 -39.55 28.60
CA ASP A 10 12.33 -40.26 28.07
C ASP A 10 12.36 -41.76 28.39
N ASN A 11 13.31 -42.47 27.76
CA ASN A 11 13.90 -43.77 28.17
C ASN A 11 12.96 -45.02 28.04
N ASN A 12 13.45 -46.24 27.73
CA ASN A 12 14.83 -46.72 27.57
C ASN A 12 14.92 -48.07 26.80
N ASN A 13 16.16 -48.49 26.51
CA ASN A 13 16.63 -49.87 26.29
C ASN A 13 16.26 -50.65 25.00
N ASN A 14 17.28 -50.79 24.15
CA ASN A 14 17.88 -52.04 23.64
C ASN A 14 17.00 -53.21 23.12
N GLU A 15 17.23 -53.61 21.87
CA GLU A 15 18.01 -54.84 21.61
C GLU A 15 18.74 -54.76 20.24
N GLU A 16 19.66 -55.70 19.99
CA GLU A 16 20.80 -55.52 19.08
C GLU A 16 21.00 -56.72 18.13
N VAL A 17 21.20 -56.47 16.83
CA VAL A 17 21.76 -57.46 15.89
C VAL A 17 22.77 -56.77 14.97
N ASP A 18 24.01 -57.27 15.00
CA ASP A 18 25.17 -56.73 14.29
C ASP A 18 25.26 -57.19 12.82
N ILE A 19 25.99 -56.43 12.00
CA ILE A 19 26.91 -56.90 10.94
C ILE A 19 27.74 -55.69 10.49
N LYS A 20 28.86 -55.45 11.19
CA LYS A 20 29.97 -54.59 10.73
C LYS A 20 31.33 -55.25 10.98
N LYS A 21 31.96 -55.74 9.91
CA LYS A 21 33.43 -55.79 9.73
C LYS A 21 33.79 -56.35 8.35
N LEU A 22 34.48 -55.54 7.54
CA LEU A 22 35.89 -55.74 7.22
C LEU A 22 36.47 -54.42 6.70
N LYS A 23 37.78 -54.23 6.89
CA LYS A 23 38.55 -53.00 6.69
C LYS A 23 39.95 -53.40 6.23
N GLU A 24 40.67 -52.47 5.59
CA GLU A 24 42.14 -52.51 5.38
C GLU A 24 42.77 -53.85 4.95
N ASP A 25 43.03 -54.03 3.64
CA ASP A 25 44.41 -54.06 3.09
C ASP A 25 44.50 -54.76 1.71
N ASN A 26 44.86 -54.00 0.66
CA ASN A 26 46.04 -54.29 -0.17
C ASN A 26 46.36 -53.16 -1.18
N ASN A 27 47.61 -53.14 -1.65
CA ASN A 27 48.16 -52.15 -2.57
C ASN A 27 48.21 -52.65 -4.03
N ASN A 28 48.46 -51.68 -4.93
CA ASN A 28 48.95 -51.80 -6.32
C ASN A 28 47.91 -51.92 -7.45
N ASN A 29 48.08 -51.00 -8.42
CA ASN A 29 47.71 -51.07 -9.84
C ASN A 29 46.34 -51.65 -10.22
N GLU A 30 45.39 -50.75 -10.60
CA GLU A 30 44.87 -50.81 -11.97
C GLU A 30 44.35 -49.45 -12.49
N ASN A 31 44.47 -49.28 -13.81
CA ASN A 31 44.53 -48.02 -14.54
C ASN A 31 43.31 -47.08 -14.47
N ASN A 32 43.59 -45.79 -14.71
CA ASN A 32 42.66 -44.79 -15.21
C ASN A 32 41.67 -45.34 -16.27
N ASN A 33 40.42 -45.57 -15.88
CA ASN A 33 39.29 -45.67 -16.81
C ASN A 33 38.38 -44.46 -16.62
N ASN A 34 38.79 -43.33 -17.21
CA ASN A 34 37.86 -42.25 -17.56
C ASN A 34 36.89 -42.80 -18.61
N ASN A 35 35.81 -43.42 -18.16
CA ASN A 35 34.71 -43.86 -19.00
C ASN A 35 34.00 -42.63 -19.57
N ASN A 36 34.52 -42.11 -20.68
CA ASN A 36 33.79 -41.20 -21.56
C ASN A 36 32.47 -41.88 -21.92
N ILE A 37 31.38 -41.40 -21.32
CA ILE A 37 30.02 -41.81 -21.67
C ILE A 37 29.80 -41.35 -23.11
N LYS A 38 29.92 -42.29 -24.05
CA LYS A 38 29.68 -42.03 -25.46
C LYS A 38 28.26 -41.50 -25.63
N SER A 39 28.09 -40.49 -26.46
CA SER A 39 26.72 -40.04 -26.77
C SER A 39 25.98 -41.15 -27.52
N TYR A 40 24.67 -41.23 -27.32
CA TYR A 40 23.82 -42.11 -28.12
C TYR A 40 23.96 -41.86 -29.62
N GLU A 41 24.39 -40.65 -30.03
CA GLU A 41 24.69 -40.31 -31.42
C GLU A 41 26.02 -40.91 -31.93
N GLU A 42 27.00 -41.16 -31.06
CA GLU A 42 28.25 -41.87 -31.40
C GLU A 42 28.02 -43.39 -31.48
N GLU A 43 27.26 -43.96 -30.54
CA GLU A 43 26.88 -45.38 -30.59
C GLU A 43 26.09 -45.68 -31.87
N LEU A 44 25.10 -44.86 -32.22
CA LEU A 44 24.37 -45.01 -33.47
C LEU A 44 25.27 -44.85 -34.71
N LYS A 45 26.22 -43.90 -34.72
CA LYS A 45 27.23 -43.79 -35.79
C LYS A 45 28.05 -45.07 -35.92
N SER A 46 28.46 -45.69 -34.81
CA SER A 46 29.23 -46.95 -34.82
C SER A 46 28.45 -48.17 -35.32
N ILE A 47 27.12 -48.16 -35.19
CA ILE A 47 26.24 -49.20 -35.74
C ILE A 47 25.97 -48.95 -37.23
N LYS A 48 25.87 -47.68 -37.65
CA LYS A 48 25.64 -47.27 -39.05
C LYS A 48 26.88 -47.32 -39.94
N SER A 49 28.09 -47.29 -39.38
CA SER A 49 29.34 -47.44 -40.14
C SER A 49 29.64 -48.87 -40.61
N ILE A 50 29.00 -49.87 -40.01
CA ILE A 50 29.05 -51.27 -40.47
C ILE A 50 27.95 -51.47 -41.51
N LYS A 51 28.25 -52.05 -42.69
CA LYS A 51 27.20 -52.23 -43.70
C LYS A 51 26.11 -53.17 -43.19
N LYS A 52 24.85 -52.91 -43.54
CA LYS A 52 23.71 -53.73 -43.11
C LYS A 52 23.86 -55.21 -43.51
N SER A 53 24.59 -55.51 -44.58
CA SER A 53 25.01 -56.86 -44.98
C SER A 53 25.91 -57.55 -43.95
N GLU A 54 26.94 -56.86 -43.46
CA GLU A 54 28.02 -57.37 -42.59
C GLU A 54 27.56 -57.66 -41.15
N LEU A 55 26.53 -56.96 -40.65
CA LEU A 55 25.95 -57.20 -39.32
C LEU A 55 25.29 -58.58 -39.22
N SER A 56 25.90 -59.50 -38.46
CA SER A 56 25.31 -60.83 -38.20
C SER A 56 24.09 -60.74 -37.28
N ILE A 57 23.11 -61.65 -37.44
CA ILE A 57 21.91 -61.65 -36.59
C ILE A 57 22.27 -61.85 -35.11
N LYS A 58 23.28 -62.68 -34.80
CA LYS A 58 23.80 -62.85 -33.44
C LYS A 58 24.34 -61.54 -32.84
N ARG A 59 25.02 -60.70 -33.62
CA ARG A 59 25.53 -59.40 -33.14
C ARG A 59 24.40 -58.39 -32.91
N LEU A 60 23.40 -58.36 -33.79
CA LEU A 60 22.18 -57.56 -33.58
C LEU A 60 21.38 -58.02 -32.35
N GLN A 61 21.26 -59.33 -32.12
CA GLN A 61 20.64 -59.89 -30.92
C GLN A 61 21.43 -59.57 -29.64
N SER A 62 22.76 -59.53 -29.71
CA SER A 62 23.60 -59.09 -28.58
C SER A 62 23.33 -57.62 -28.23
N ILE A 63 23.42 -56.71 -29.22
CA ILE A 63 23.13 -55.28 -29.03
C ILE A 63 21.69 -55.08 -28.52
N SER A 64 20.72 -55.77 -29.13
CA SER A 64 19.32 -55.74 -28.70
C SER A 64 19.15 -56.16 -27.24
N LYS A 65 19.81 -57.24 -26.81
CA LYS A 65 19.77 -57.72 -25.41
C LYS A 65 20.42 -56.72 -24.45
N GLU A 66 21.54 -56.13 -24.86
CA GLU A 66 22.32 -55.15 -24.09
C GLU A 66 21.54 -53.85 -23.84
N ILE A 67 20.77 -53.38 -24.82
CA ILE A 67 19.90 -52.18 -24.70
C ILE A 67 18.44 -52.51 -24.30
N GLY A 68 18.15 -53.74 -23.90
CA GLY A 68 16.84 -54.16 -23.36
C GLY A 68 15.69 -54.34 -24.37
N LEU A 69 15.99 -54.49 -25.66
CA LEU A 69 15.02 -54.72 -26.74
C LEU A 69 14.82 -56.22 -27.05
N PRO A 70 13.62 -56.65 -27.51
CA PRO A 70 13.33 -58.07 -27.75
C PRO A 70 14.16 -58.69 -28.89
N ILE A 71 14.87 -59.79 -28.61
CA ILE A 71 15.85 -60.44 -29.53
C ILE A 71 15.23 -61.27 -30.66
N ASN A 72 13.90 -61.42 -30.67
CA ASN A 72 13.13 -62.17 -31.65
C ASN A 72 12.75 -61.30 -32.87
N GLY A 73 12.73 -61.91 -34.07
CA GLY A 73 12.40 -61.26 -35.34
C GLY A 73 13.43 -61.51 -36.45
N LYS A 74 13.16 -61.04 -37.66
CA LYS A 74 14.11 -61.04 -38.79
C LYS A 74 15.25 -60.06 -38.54
N LYS A 75 16.37 -60.24 -39.27
CA LYS A 75 17.55 -59.37 -39.21
C LYS A 75 17.20 -57.88 -39.31
N ASP A 76 16.37 -57.51 -40.28
CA ASP A 76 15.91 -56.13 -40.48
C ASP A 76 15.01 -55.62 -39.36
N GLU A 77 14.11 -56.46 -38.82
CA GLU A 77 13.22 -56.10 -37.72
C GLU A 77 13.99 -55.80 -36.43
N ILE A 78 15.09 -56.53 -36.17
CA ILE A 78 15.98 -56.26 -35.03
C ILE A 78 16.78 -54.96 -35.27
N TYR A 79 17.37 -54.79 -36.46
CA TYR A 79 18.10 -53.57 -36.83
C TYR A 79 17.24 -52.31 -36.68
N ASN A 80 16.02 -52.32 -37.25
CA ASN A 80 15.13 -51.18 -37.24
C ASN A 80 14.71 -50.77 -35.82
N ARG A 81 14.56 -51.73 -34.89
CA ARG A 81 14.25 -51.44 -33.48
C ARG A 81 15.44 -50.85 -32.71
N ILE A 82 16.66 -51.34 -32.97
CA ILE A 82 17.89 -50.74 -32.44
C ILE A 82 17.99 -49.29 -32.91
N GLU A 83 17.82 -49.03 -34.22
CA GLU A 83 17.83 -47.68 -34.78
C GLU A 83 16.75 -46.77 -34.18
N GLN A 84 15.51 -47.27 -34.03
CA GLN A 84 14.42 -46.51 -33.39
C GLN A 84 14.74 -46.14 -31.95
N TYR A 85 15.27 -47.07 -31.15
CA TYR A 85 15.69 -46.81 -29.77
C TYR A 85 16.74 -45.69 -29.68
N TYR A 86 17.79 -45.77 -30.51
CA TYR A 86 18.83 -44.74 -30.53
C TYR A 86 18.29 -43.38 -31.01
N ASN A 87 17.44 -43.35 -32.04
CA ASN A 87 16.80 -42.11 -32.49
C ASN A 87 15.93 -41.46 -31.40
N ILE A 88 15.19 -42.26 -30.62
CA ILE A 88 14.41 -41.79 -29.47
C ILE A 88 15.34 -41.26 -28.37
N LYS A 89 16.42 -41.97 -28.05
CA LYS A 89 17.42 -41.54 -27.06
C LYS A 89 18.11 -40.22 -27.45
N ILE A 90 18.53 -40.07 -28.71
CA ILE A 90 19.13 -38.84 -29.23
C ILE A 90 18.13 -37.68 -29.20
N LYS A 91 16.84 -37.93 -29.50
CA LYS A 91 15.78 -36.92 -29.39
C LYS A 91 15.59 -36.46 -27.95
N LEU A 92 15.52 -37.40 -26.99
CA LEU A 92 15.43 -37.09 -25.56
C LEU A 92 16.67 -36.36 -25.03
N GLU A 93 17.88 -36.70 -25.51
CA GLU A 93 19.13 -36.01 -25.14
C GLU A 93 19.14 -34.55 -25.65
N LYS A 94 18.60 -34.31 -26.85
CA LYS A 94 18.46 -32.96 -27.43
C LYS A 94 17.34 -32.16 -26.76
N GLU A 95 16.19 -32.77 -26.49
CA GLU A 95 15.12 -32.16 -25.70
C GLU A 95 15.57 -31.80 -24.27
N ALA A 96 16.39 -32.64 -23.65
CA ALA A 96 16.98 -32.34 -22.34
C ALA A 96 17.96 -31.15 -22.40
N LYS A 97 18.88 -31.13 -23.38
CA LYS A 97 19.81 -30.01 -23.60
C LYS A 97 19.07 -28.70 -23.89
N GLU A 98 18.05 -28.72 -24.75
CA GLU A 98 17.17 -27.57 -24.96
C GLU A 98 16.45 -27.15 -23.67
N HIS A 99 16.04 -28.07 -22.81
CA HIS A 99 15.42 -27.77 -21.51
C HIS A 99 16.39 -27.25 -20.44
N GLU A 100 17.70 -27.51 -20.57
CA GLU A 100 18.75 -26.93 -19.73
C GLU A 100 19.16 -25.54 -20.23
N GLU A 101 19.22 -25.34 -21.55
CA GLU A 101 19.54 -24.05 -22.18
C GLU A 101 18.40 -23.04 -22.05
N LYS A 102 17.15 -23.44 -22.33
CA LYS A 102 15.96 -22.56 -22.27
C LYS A 102 15.52 -22.21 -20.84
N ASN A 103 16.08 -22.87 -19.82
CA ASN A 103 15.75 -22.61 -18.41
C ASN A 103 17.02 -22.23 -17.61
N PRO A 104 17.28 -20.93 -17.35
CA PRO A 104 18.47 -20.50 -16.61
C PRO A 104 18.56 -21.03 -15.17
N PHE A 105 17.50 -21.64 -14.64
CA PHE A 105 17.49 -22.30 -13.32
C PHE A 105 17.84 -23.79 -13.36
N ASN A 106 18.12 -24.38 -14.52
CA ASN A 106 18.52 -25.79 -14.68
C ASN A 106 20.05 -26.00 -14.74
N LYS A 107 20.85 -24.96 -15.03
CA LYS A 107 22.31 -25.02 -14.88
C LYS A 107 22.65 -25.50 -13.47
N THR A 108 23.65 -26.37 -13.36
CA THR A 108 24.01 -27.16 -12.17
C THR A 108 23.73 -26.40 -10.87
N LYS A 109 22.72 -26.86 -10.12
CA LYS A 109 22.23 -26.19 -8.91
C LYS A 109 23.41 -25.78 -8.04
N PRO A 110 23.57 -24.49 -7.68
CA PRO A 110 24.64 -24.10 -6.76
C PRO A 110 24.47 -24.92 -5.48
N ILE A 111 25.54 -25.66 -5.16
CA ILE A 111 25.68 -26.41 -3.92
C ILE A 111 25.51 -25.37 -2.82
N LEU A 112 24.43 -25.52 -2.05
CA LEU A 112 24.25 -24.69 -0.87
C LEU A 112 25.26 -25.23 0.15
N LEU A 113 26.34 -24.49 0.36
CA LEU A 113 27.18 -24.65 1.54
C LEU A 113 26.34 -24.14 2.72
N ILE A 114 25.65 -25.05 3.39
CA ILE A 114 24.88 -24.77 4.59
C ILE A 114 25.80 -25.10 5.76
N GLU A 115 26.28 -24.07 6.45
CA GLU A 115 27.21 -24.22 7.59
C GLU A 115 26.51 -24.71 8.87
N ASN A 116 25.17 -24.71 8.89
CA ASN A 116 24.35 -25.19 9.99
C ASN A 116 23.33 -26.23 9.51
N ASP A 117 23.46 -27.47 10.00
CA ASP A 117 22.55 -28.58 9.69
C ASP A 117 21.08 -28.29 10.04
N ASP A 118 20.81 -27.43 11.04
CA ASP A 118 19.44 -27.01 11.42
C ASP A 118 18.71 -26.24 10.29
N GLU A 119 19.44 -25.60 9.38
CA GLU A 119 18.81 -24.95 8.22
C GLU A 119 18.55 -25.93 7.06
N ILE A 120 19.07 -27.16 7.08
CA ILE A 120 18.83 -28.14 6.01
C ILE A 120 17.34 -28.46 5.82
N PRO A 121 16.51 -28.69 6.87
CA PRO A 121 15.06 -28.83 6.72
C PRO A 121 14.40 -27.58 6.13
N PHE A 122 14.81 -26.37 6.56
CA PHE A 122 14.29 -25.11 6.01
C PHE A 122 14.59 -24.98 4.52
N TRP A 123 15.85 -25.18 4.11
CA TRP A 123 16.24 -25.10 2.70
C TRP A 123 15.62 -26.20 1.84
N LYS A 124 15.37 -27.41 2.39
CA LYS A 124 14.58 -28.47 1.73
C LYS A 124 13.12 -28.04 1.49
N VAL A 125 12.48 -27.42 2.49
CA VAL A 125 11.11 -26.87 2.36
C VAL A 125 11.07 -25.71 1.37
N PHE A 126 11.99 -24.75 1.47
CA PHE A 126 12.04 -23.55 0.65
C PHE A 126 12.37 -23.85 -0.83
N ARG A 127 13.26 -24.81 -1.11
CA ARG A 127 13.55 -25.29 -2.47
C ARG A 127 12.46 -26.18 -3.06
N ASN A 128 11.51 -26.70 -2.27
CA ASN A 128 10.39 -27.50 -2.77
C ASN A 128 9.30 -26.59 -3.37
N LYS A 129 9.28 -26.44 -4.70
CA LYS A 129 8.32 -25.60 -5.44
C LYS A 129 6.84 -25.82 -5.05
N SER A 130 6.44 -27.03 -4.66
CA SER A 130 5.05 -27.32 -4.27
C SER A 130 4.74 -26.78 -2.88
N ILE A 131 5.60 -27.08 -1.90
CA ILE A 131 5.44 -26.59 -0.52
C ILE A 131 5.61 -25.06 -0.48
N PHE A 132 6.58 -24.51 -1.20
CA PHE A 132 6.77 -23.06 -1.38
C PHE A 132 5.49 -22.41 -1.95
N LYS A 133 4.94 -22.90 -3.07
CA LYS A 133 3.67 -22.40 -3.61
C LYS A 133 2.51 -22.52 -2.64
N LYS A 134 2.48 -23.53 -1.77
CA LYS A 134 1.42 -23.73 -0.77
C LYS A 134 1.57 -22.78 0.43
N ILE A 135 2.78 -22.57 0.95
CA ILE A 135 3.08 -21.60 2.01
C ILE A 135 2.74 -20.18 1.52
N PHE A 136 3.27 -19.81 0.35
CA PHE A 136 3.04 -18.51 -0.27
C PHE A 136 1.72 -18.43 -1.07
N SER A 137 0.80 -19.40 -0.94
CA SER A 137 -0.54 -19.29 -1.56
C SER A 137 -1.40 -18.19 -0.93
N ASN A 138 -1.14 -17.88 0.34
CA ASN A 138 -1.73 -16.73 1.04
C ASN A 138 -1.06 -15.39 0.67
N PHE A 139 -0.02 -15.40 -0.16
CA PHE A 139 0.64 -14.17 -0.59
C PHE A 139 -0.20 -13.51 -1.69
N LYS A 140 -1.01 -12.52 -1.29
CA LYS A 140 -2.05 -11.82 -2.07
C LYS A 140 -1.67 -11.40 -3.50
N TYR A 141 -0.38 -11.23 -3.79
CA TYR A 141 0.13 -10.79 -5.09
C TYR A 141 1.12 -11.79 -5.73
N SER A 142 0.99 -13.10 -5.47
CA SER A 142 1.96 -14.13 -5.87
C SER A 142 2.14 -14.29 -7.38
N GLU A 143 1.20 -13.78 -8.16
CA GLU A 143 1.24 -13.76 -9.63
C GLU A 143 2.05 -12.58 -10.19
N THR A 144 2.25 -11.50 -9.41
CA THR A 144 2.84 -10.23 -9.89
C THR A 144 4.09 -9.77 -9.12
N PHE A 145 4.32 -10.28 -7.92
CA PHE A 145 5.51 -9.97 -7.12
C PHE A 145 6.13 -11.23 -6.52
N SER A 146 7.43 -11.41 -6.73
CA SER A 146 8.25 -12.35 -5.97
C SER A 146 8.42 -11.90 -4.52
N TYR A 147 8.72 -12.82 -3.60
CA TYR A 147 9.04 -12.47 -2.21
C TYR A 147 10.14 -11.41 -2.11
N SER A 148 11.15 -11.42 -2.99
CA SER A 148 12.19 -10.38 -3.09
C SER A 148 11.64 -8.98 -3.37
N ARG A 149 10.58 -8.83 -4.17
CA ARG A 149 9.90 -7.54 -4.42
C ARG A 149 8.98 -7.09 -3.26
N THR A 150 8.87 -7.89 -2.20
CA THR A 150 8.13 -7.50 -0.98
C THR A 150 9.06 -6.70 -0.08
N TYR A 151 9.10 -5.38 -0.28
CA TYR A 151 10.04 -4.49 0.44
C TYR A 151 9.38 -3.30 1.15
N SER A 152 8.19 -2.83 0.73
CA SER A 152 7.53 -1.71 1.40
C SER A 152 6.94 -2.18 2.74
N VAL A 153 7.50 -1.67 3.83
CA VAL A 153 7.13 -2.06 5.20
C VAL A 153 5.66 -1.74 5.48
N PHE A 154 5.16 -0.60 4.99
CA PHE A 154 3.74 -0.23 5.09
C PHE A 154 2.83 -1.26 4.41
N PHE A 155 3.11 -1.65 3.16
CA PHE A 155 2.31 -2.66 2.49
C PHE A 155 2.47 -4.06 3.09
N ILE A 156 3.64 -4.38 3.68
CA ILE A 156 3.83 -5.63 4.44
C ILE A 156 2.87 -5.69 5.64
N PHE A 157 2.81 -4.65 6.48
CA PHE A 157 1.85 -4.60 7.60
C PHE A 157 0.38 -4.46 7.18
N LYS A 158 0.10 -3.88 6.00
CA LYS A 158 -1.27 -3.70 5.51
C LYS A 158 -1.88 -4.96 4.90
N ASP A 159 -1.13 -5.70 4.08
CA ASP A 159 -1.67 -6.79 3.25
C ASP A 159 -1.41 -8.21 3.81
N PHE A 160 -0.55 -8.37 4.83
CA PHE A 160 -0.11 -9.70 5.31
C PHE A 160 -0.31 -9.88 6.82
N LYS A 161 -1.08 -10.90 7.21
CA LYS A 161 -1.36 -11.21 8.64
C LYS A 161 -0.13 -11.65 9.43
N ASN A 162 0.92 -12.10 8.76
CA ASN A 162 2.21 -12.49 9.33
C ASN A 162 3.33 -11.45 9.05
N ALA A 163 2.95 -10.18 8.91
CA ALA A 163 3.86 -9.07 8.60
C ALA A 163 5.13 -9.04 9.47
N THR A 164 5.00 -9.25 10.78
CA THR A 164 6.12 -9.32 11.73
C THR A 164 7.19 -10.33 11.30
N GLU A 165 6.80 -11.55 10.92
CA GLU A 165 7.76 -12.59 10.51
C GLU A 165 8.40 -12.27 9.16
N ILE A 166 7.64 -11.68 8.22
CA ILE A 166 8.18 -11.20 6.95
C ILE A 166 9.24 -10.12 7.20
N ILE A 167 8.96 -9.16 8.10
CA ILE A 167 9.94 -8.12 8.44
C ILE A 167 11.16 -8.70 9.18
N ARG A 168 10.97 -9.65 10.12
CA ARG A 168 12.09 -10.32 10.80
C ARG A 168 13.00 -11.07 9.82
N ASP A 169 12.44 -11.83 8.89
CA ASP A 169 13.19 -12.52 7.84
C ASP A 169 13.92 -11.55 6.91
N LYS A 170 13.26 -10.46 6.49
CA LYS A 170 13.88 -9.39 5.68
C LYS A 170 15.05 -8.73 6.40
N VAL A 171 14.92 -8.47 7.70
CA VAL A 171 15.99 -7.92 8.55
C VAL A 171 17.10 -8.95 8.79
N LYS A 172 16.79 -10.22 9.08
CA LYS A 172 17.77 -11.32 9.23
C LYS A 172 18.61 -11.49 7.95
N SER A 173 17.99 -11.36 6.79
CA SER A 173 18.61 -11.52 5.46
C SER A 173 19.23 -10.26 4.85
N ASN A 174 19.21 -9.12 5.55
CA ASN A 174 19.65 -7.81 5.01
C ASN A 174 18.99 -7.46 3.65
N SER A 175 17.74 -7.85 3.46
CA SER A 175 16.96 -7.55 2.25
C SER A 175 16.58 -6.08 2.18
N TYR A 176 16.56 -5.46 0.99
CA TYR A 176 16.05 -4.09 0.87
C TYR A 176 14.63 -3.94 1.47
N LEU A 177 14.45 -2.92 2.30
CA LEU A 177 13.19 -2.49 2.89
C LEU A 177 12.98 -0.99 2.64
N ASN A 178 11.76 -0.60 2.29
CA ASN A 178 11.34 0.80 2.21
C ASN A 178 10.40 1.12 3.39
N PHE A 179 10.89 1.97 4.29
CA PHE A 179 10.19 2.44 5.49
C PHE A 179 9.27 3.64 5.21
N ARG A 180 9.39 4.29 4.04
CA ARG A 180 8.51 5.38 3.62
C ARG A 180 7.20 4.84 3.07
N ASN A 181 6.11 5.57 3.34
CA ASN A 181 4.84 5.32 2.72
C ASN A 181 4.79 5.99 1.33
N TYR A 182 4.15 5.32 0.36
CA TYR A 182 4.06 5.79 -1.02
C TYR A 182 2.77 6.57 -1.30
N SER A 183 1.75 6.54 -0.41
CA SER A 183 0.55 7.36 -0.59
C SER A 183 0.78 8.84 -0.31
N ASP A 184 1.65 9.17 0.63
CA ASP A 184 1.62 10.49 1.25
C ASP A 184 2.31 11.52 0.34
N LEU A 185 3.41 11.07 -0.30
CA LEU A 185 4.02 11.69 -1.50
C LEU A 185 3.06 11.93 -2.68
N ILE A 186 1.90 11.28 -2.71
CA ILE A 186 0.90 11.34 -3.80
C ILE A 186 -0.36 12.12 -3.39
N VAL A 187 -0.63 12.28 -2.08
CA VAL A 187 -1.83 12.94 -1.55
C VAL A 187 -1.52 14.33 -1.00
N GLN A 188 -0.44 14.50 -0.21
CA GLN A 188 -0.19 15.75 0.51
C GLN A 188 0.20 16.92 -0.40
N LYS A 189 0.78 16.63 -1.58
CA LYS A 189 1.17 17.64 -2.59
C LYS A 189 0.02 18.34 -3.33
N GLU A 190 -1.24 17.99 -3.07
CA GLU A 190 -2.40 18.64 -3.70
C GLU A 190 -3.36 19.32 -2.68
N GLU A 191 -3.16 19.17 -1.35
CA GLU A 191 -4.14 19.62 -0.34
C GLU A 191 -3.56 20.21 0.99
N LYS A 192 -2.24 20.34 1.17
CA LYS A 192 -1.64 21.06 2.32
C LYS A 192 -0.52 22.02 1.89
N GLU A 193 -0.76 23.31 2.10
CA GLU A 193 0.28 24.32 2.38
C GLU A 193 0.33 24.52 3.91
N GLU A 194 1.31 25.28 4.43
CA GLU A 194 1.62 25.48 5.86
C GLU A 194 2.30 24.28 6.58
N ASP A 195 3.65 24.34 6.52
CA ASP A 195 4.69 23.85 7.43
C ASP A 195 4.29 23.10 8.74
N ASP A 196 4.70 21.82 8.84
CA ASP A 196 5.29 21.15 10.03
C ASP A 196 5.39 19.61 9.84
N ASP A 197 4.58 19.02 8.96
CA ASP A 197 4.36 17.56 8.82
C ASP A 197 5.50 16.74 8.13
N GLU A 198 6.79 17.14 8.22
CA GLU A 198 7.90 16.26 7.76
C GLU A 198 7.88 14.88 8.45
N ASP A 199 7.28 14.83 9.64
CA ASP A 199 7.29 13.70 10.56
C ASP A 199 6.58 12.44 10.02
N GLU A 200 5.60 12.57 9.11
CA GLU A 200 4.88 11.42 8.54
C GLU A 200 5.72 10.55 7.58
N CYS A 201 6.89 11.01 7.12
CA CYS A 201 7.70 10.31 6.12
C CYS A 201 8.11 8.85 6.43
N PHE A 202 7.97 8.37 7.67
CA PHE A 202 8.47 7.05 8.13
C PHE A 202 7.41 6.12 8.77
N ILE A 203 6.15 6.17 8.34
CA ILE A 203 5.07 5.28 8.84
C ILE A 203 5.44 3.78 8.85
N GLY A 204 6.23 3.30 7.88
CA GLY A 204 6.69 1.90 7.88
C GLY A 204 7.53 1.55 9.11
N LEU A 205 8.42 2.45 9.52
CA LEU A 205 9.22 2.29 10.74
C LEU A 205 8.37 2.35 12.00
N VAL A 206 7.36 3.25 12.05
CA VAL A 206 6.36 3.29 13.13
C VAL A 206 5.69 1.92 13.26
N LYS A 207 5.25 1.30 12.16
CA LYS A 207 4.60 -0.01 12.22
C LYS A 207 5.51 -1.13 12.74
N ILE A 208 6.82 -1.09 12.48
CA ILE A 208 7.78 -2.02 13.12
C ILE A 208 7.80 -1.81 14.64
N LEU A 209 8.00 -0.55 15.06
CA LEU A 209 8.13 -0.17 16.47
C LEU A 209 6.82 -0.32 17.26
N GLU A 210 5.68 -0.38 16.59
CA GLU A 210 4.37 -0.70 17.17
C GLU A 210 4.12 -2.20 17.34
N ASN A 211 4.52 -3.03 16.37
CA ASN A 211 4.18 -4.46 16.31
C ASN A 211 5.23 -5.40 16.93
N ILE A 212 6.45 -4.92 17.17
CA ILE A 212 7.56 -5.72 17.71
C ILE A 212 8.05 -5.07 19.01
N ARG A 213 7.30 -5.24 20.11
CA ARG A 213 7.49 -4.52 21.39
C ARG A 213 7.92 -5.37 22.59
N ASP A 214 7.69 -6.68 22.57
CA ASP A 214 7.94 -7.54 23.73
C ASP A 214 9.45 -7.73 23.97
N GLU A 215 9.89 -7.75 25.23
CA GLU A 215 11.32 -7.84 25.61
C GLU A 215 11.87 -9.29 25.53
N THR A 216 11.62 -9.95 24.40
CA THR A 216 12.19 -11.25 24.05
C THR A 216 13.61 -11.12 23.50
N GLU A 217 14.39 -12.20 23.59
CA GLU A 217 15.72 -12.27 22.99
C GLU A 217 15.67 -12.17 21.45
N GLU A 218 14.69 -12.81 20.83
CA GLU A 218 14.40 -12.69 19.39
C GLU A 218 14.20 -11.23 18.98
N ASN A 219 13.44 -10.44 19.76
CA ASN A 219 13.19 -9.04 19.43
C ASN A 219 14.44 -8.16 19.65
N ARG A 220 15.29 -8.46 20.64
CA ARG A 220 16.61 -7.80 20.79
C ARG A 220 17.50 -8.07 19.58
N LEU A 221 17.69 -9.35 19.21
CA LEU A 221 18.48 -9.76 18.05
C LEU A 221 17.91 -9.21 16.71
N PHE A 222 16.60 -9.06 16.61
CA PHE A 222 15.94 -8.37 15.50
C PHE A 222 16.30 -6.88 15.46
N TYR A 223 16.21 -6.16 16.58
CA TYR A 223 16.52 -4.73 16.60
C TYR A 223 18.01 -4.46 16.38
N ASP A 224 18.90 -5.24 16.98
CA ASP A 224 20.35 -5.13 16.73
C ASP A 224 20.65 -5.23 15.23
N LYS A 225 20.05 -6.21 14.53
CA LYS A 225 20.17 -6.37 13.08
C LYS A 225 19.44 -5.28 12.28
N LEU A 226 18.29 -4.77 12.74
CA LEU A 226 17.60 -3.64 12.09
C LEU A 226 18.48 -2.39 12.11
N ILE A 227 19.20 -2.19 13.22
CA ILE A 227 20.10 -1.06 13.39
C ILE A 227 21.34 -1.25 12.48
N ASP A 228 22.05 -2.38 12.57
CA ASP A 228 23.24 -2.67 11.74
C ASP A 228 22.95 -2.63 10.22
N ASN A 229 21.77 -3.11 9.82
CA ASN A 229 21.44 -3.24 8.40
C ASN A 229 20.87 -1.95 7.79
N TYR A 230 20.08 -1.15 8.52
CA TYR A 230 19.26 -0.07 7.93
C TYR A 230 19.50 1.32 8.54
N CYS A 231 19.97 1.43 9.79
CA CYS A 231 20.33 2.71 10.40
C CYS A 231 21.49 3.33 9.61
N ASN A 232 21.47 4.65 9.47
CA ASN A 232 22.41 5.48 8.71
C ASN A 232 22.50 5.21 7.18
N LYS A 233 22.02 4.06 6.70
CA LYS A 233 21.90 3.72 5.27
C LYS A 233 20.58 4.20 4.67
N SER A 234 19.46 3.85 5.33
CA SER A 234 18.10 4.07 4.82
C SER A 234 17.19 4.81 5.81
N ILE A 235 17.53 4.78 7.10
CA ILE A 235 16.88 5.54 8.17
C ILE A 235 17.96 6.42 8.80
N HIS A 236 17.74 7.73 8.89
CA HIS A 236 18.64 8.61 9.65
C HIS A 236 18.56 8.24 11.14
N SER A 237 19.70 8.09 11.83
CA SER A 237 19.72 7.60 13.21
C SER A 237 18.86 8.45 14.17
N MET A 238 18.83 9.77 14.00
CA MET A 238 17.96 10.63 14.82
C MET A 238 16.47 10.38 14.57
N ALA A 239 16.07 10.11 13.32
CA ALA A 239 14.70 9.73 13.01
C ALA A 239 14.36 8.34 13.59
N LEU A 240 15.32 7.42 13.64
CA LEU A 240 15.16 6.13 14.31
C LEU A 240 14.96 6.31 15.83
N LEU A 241 15.80 7.12 16.49
CA LEU A 241 15.71 7.41 17.92
C LEU A 241 14.40 8.12 18.29
N ALA A 242 14.05 9.20 17.57
CA ALA A 242 12.81 9.94 17.79
C ALA A 242 11.57 9.03 17.63
N ARG A 243 11.57 8.14 16.63
CA ARG A 243 10.50 7.16 16.44
C ARG A 243 10.49 6.06 17.50
N MET A 244 11.64 5.57 17.97
CA MET A 244 11.72 4.61 19.09
C MET A 244 11.11 5.20 20.37
N ILE A 245 11.40 6.47 20.66
CA ILE A 245 10.88 7.21 21.81
C ILE A 245 9.37 7.45 21.66
N THR A 246 8.93 7.97 20.52
CA THR A 246 7.50 8.28 20.22
C THR A 246 6.62 7.01 20.16
N CYS A 247 7.18 5.89 19.66
CA CYS A 247 6.51 4.59 19.71
C CYS A 247 6.65 3.91 21.08
N SER A 248 7.47 4.46 21.98
CA SER A 248 7.80 3.96 23.32
C SER A 248 8.22 2.50 23.32
N ASN A 249 9.06 2.14 22.34
CA ASN A 249 9.60 0.80 22.18
C ASN A 249 10.92 0.68 22.94
N LEU A 250 10.81 0.32 24.22
CA LEU A 250 11.95 0.18 25.12
C LEU A 250 12.99 -0.86 24.64
N VAL A 251 12.57 -1.91 23.94
CA VAL A 251 13.46 -2.96 23.43
C VAL A 251 14.33 -2.42 22.30
N ALA A 252 13.71 -1.76 21.32
CA ALA A 252 14.39 -1.09 20.23
C ALA A 252 15.38 -0.02 20.75
N LEU A 253 14.95 0.77 21.72
CA LEU A 253 15.75 1.83 22.35
C LEU A 253 16.97 1.25 23.10
N LYS A 254 16.79 0.19 23.89
CA LYS A 254 17.89 -0.54 24.57
C LYS A 254 18.94 -1.03 23.56
N SER A 255 18.52 -1.74 22.50
CA SER A 255 19.41 -2.18 21.42
C SER A 255 20.16 -1.00 20.77
N PHE A 256 19.48 0.10 20.52
CA PHE A 256 20.04 1.29 19.86
C PHE A 256 21.13 2.00 20.67
N ILE A 257 20.94 2.12 21.99
CA ILE A 257 21.94 2.70 22.90
C ILE A 257 23.10 1.72 23.15
N ASN A 258 22.83 0.41 23.25
CA ASN A 258 23.87 -0.61 23.40
C ASN A 258 24.87 -0.62 22.22
N LYS A 259 24.45 -0.17 21.03
CA LYS A 259 25.32 -0.01 19.85
C LYS A 259 26.27 1.20 19.94
N LYS A 260 26.20 2.02 21.00
CA LYS A 260 27.05 3.21 21.26
C LYS A 260 27.13 4.19 20.09
N ILE A 261 26.04 4.31 19.32
CA ILE A 261 25.96 5.26 18.22
C ILE A 261 25.89 6.68 18.84
N TYR A 262 26.75 7.58 18.39
CA TYR A 262 26.87 8.92 18.96
C TYR A 262 25.82 9.89 18.40
N PHE A 263 25.20 10.67 19.29
CA PHE A 263 24.20 11.68 18.97
C PHE A 263 24.58 13.00 19.64
N PRO A 264 25.04 14.03 18.91
CA PRO A 264 25.40 15.30 19.52
C PRO A 264 24.16 16.08 19.95
N GLY A 265 23.83 16.02 21.24
CA GLY A 265 23.10 17.06 21.95
C GLY A 265 21.64 17.28 21.54
N VAL A 266 20.93 16.23 21.13
CA VAL A 266 19.54 16.38 20.67
C VAL A 266 18.56 16.45 21.85
N GLY A 267 17.73 17.50 21.84
CA GLY A 267 16.58 17.63 22.72
C GLY A 267 15.42 16.78 22.24
N PHE A 268 14.81 16.01 23.15
CA PHE A 268 13.59 15.24 22.86
C PHE A 268 12.39 15.86 23.56
N SER A 269 11.19 15.62 23.00
CA SER A 269 9.90 16.12 23.50
C SER A 269 8.80 15.04 23.66
N PRO A 270 9.10 13.79 24.07
CA PRO A 270 8.14 12.68 24.15
C PRO A 270 6.78 13.08 24.74
N THR A 271 5.71 12.80 23.97
CA THR A 271 4.36 12.90 24.48
C THR A 271 4.00 11.64 25.26
N ILE A 272 3.70 11.79 26.54
CA ILE A 272 3.27 10.69 27.41
C ILE A 272 1.78 10.44 27.16
N LYS A 273 1.45 9.28 26.60
CA LYS A 273 0.07 8.83 26.30
C LYS A 273 -0.26 7.45 26.90
N ARG A 274 0.70 6.72 27.47
CA ARG A 274 0.57 5.37 28.02
C ARG A 274 1.66 5.08 29.07
N PHE A 275 1.49 4.03 29.88
CA PHE A 275 2.51 3.58 30.83
C PHE A 275 3.83 3.08 30.19
N SER A 276 3.81 2.60 28.94
CA SER A 276 5.03 2.30 28.18
C SER A 276 5.95 3.52 28.03
N ASP A 277 5.34 4.68 27.88
CA ASP A 277 6.01 5.93 27.54
C ASP A 277 6.72 6.49 28.78
N ILE A 278 6.11 6.29 29.95
CA ILE A 278 6.70 6.54 31.28
C ILE A 278 7.92 5.63 31.52
N LYS A 279 7.88 4.35 31.13
CA LYS A 279 9.05 3.45 31.21
C LYS A 279 10.16 3.80 30.22
N THR A 280 9.81 4.28 29.02
CA THR A 280 10.77 4.83 28.06
C THR A 280 11.46 6.07 28.64
N LEU A 281 10.71 6.99 29.25
CA LEU A 281 11.27 8.17 29.92
C LEU A 281 12.15 7.79 31.12
N GLU A 282 11.71 6.86 31.98
CA GLU A 282 12.51 6.33 33.09
C GLU A 282 13.83 5.73 32.61
N TYR A 283 13.82 4.95 31.53
CA TYR A 283 15.05 4.39 30.98
C TYR A 283 15.99 5.49 30.51
N LEU A 284 15.48 6.49 29.77
CA LEU A 284 16.29 7.61 29.30
C LEU A 284 16.86 8.46 30.45
N ILE A 285 16.07 8.72 31.51
CA ILE A 285 16.52 9.42 32.73
C ILE A 285 17.60 8.61 33.47
N ASN A 286 17.59 7.28 33.35
CA ASN A 286 18.59 6.41 33.95
C ASN A 286 19.85 6.19 33.08
N LEU A 287 19.91 6.74 31.88
CA LEU A 287 21.12 6.74 31.07
C LEU A 287 22.05 7.87 31.52
N GLU A 288 23.17 7.51 32.13
CA GLU A 288 24.30 8.41 32.37
C GLU A 288 25.11 8.57 31.06
N HIS A 289 24.47 9.16 30.04
CA HIS A 289 25.02 9.27 28.70
C HIS A 289 25.03 10.72 28.22
N ASP A 290 26.22 11.30 28.05
CA ASP A 290 26.48 12.72 27.74
C ASP A 290 25.97 13.22 26.36
N SER A 291 25.13 12.43 25.69
CA SER A 291 24.58 12.70 24.37
C SER A 291 23.22 13.42 24.42
N ILE A 292 22.50 13.35 25.55
CA ILE A 292 21.11 13.81 25.65
C ILE A 292 21.05 15.16 26.39
N ASN A 293 21.25 16.24 25.66
CA ASN A 293 21.27 17.61 26.21
C ASN A 293 19.90 18.10 26.74
N SER A 294 18.79 17.42 26.44
CA SER A 294 17.50 17.66 27.09
C SER A 294 16.48 16.56 26.77
N ILE A 295 15.58 16.28 27.73
CA ILE A 295 14.36 15.48 27.50
C ILE A 295 13.18 16.24 28.10
N SER A 296 12.67 17.21 27.36
CA SER A 296 11.34 17.75 27.66
C SER A 296 10.29 16.63 27.51
N ALA A 297 9.19 16.67 28.26
CA ALA A 297 8.14 15.67 28.15
C ALA A 297 6.77 16.37 28.17
N SER A 298 5.94 16.07 27.18
CA SER A 298 4.60 16.63 27.06
C SER A 298 3.57 15.66 27.63
N ILE A 299 2.97 15.99 28.78
CA ILE A 299 1.79 15.29 29.28
C ILE A 299 0.58 16.00 28.68
N TYR A 300 -0.02 15.38 27.65
CA TYR A 300 -1.32 15.79 27.10
C TYR A 300 -2.45 15.33 28.04
N ASP A 301 -3.72 15.61 27.71
CA ASP A 301 -4.93 15.21 28.46
C ASP A 301 -5.21 13.69 28.47
N PHE A 302 -4.20 12.92 28.89
CA PHE A 302 -4.27 11.53 29.23
C PHE A 302 -4.93 11.39 30.60
N ASN A 303 -6.08 10.71 30.66
CA ASN A 303 -6.84 10.56 31.90
C ASN A 303 -6.14 9.55 32.82
N LEU A 304 -5.25 10.08 33.66
CA LEU A 304 -4.43 9.36 34.65
C LEU A 304 -5.22 8.30 35.45
N PHE A 305 -6.47 8.60 35.82
CA PHE A 305 -7.31 7.72 36.63
C PHE A 305 -8.07 6.66 35.82
N LYS A 306 -8.15 6.81 34.49
CA LYS A 306 -8.82 5.86 33.58
C LYS A 306 -7.82 4.88 32.94
N GLU A 307 -6.60 5.31 32.70
CA GLU A 307 -5.63 4.58 31.85
C GLU A 307 -4.37 4.09 32.58
N LEU A 308 -4.11 4.53 33.82
CA LEU A 308 -3.10 3.92 34.70
C LEU A 308 -3.76 3.18 35.86
N LYS A 309 -3.18 2.05 36.26
CA LYS A 309 -3.40 1.48 37.60
C LYS A 309 -2.67 2.34 38.63
N LEU A 310 -3.15 2.32 39.87
CA LEU A 310 -2.54 3.10 40.95
C LEU A 310 -1.05 2.79 41.18
N GLY A 311 -0.61 1.54 41.06
CA GLY A 311 0.83 1.21 41.08
C GLY A 311 1.64 1.81 39.93
N GLU A 312 1.02 2.02 38.76
CA GLU A 312 1.62 2.64 37.57
C GLU A 312 1.66 4.18 37.72
N LEU A 313 0.64 4.77 38.37
CA LEU A 313 0.61 6.18 38.78
C LEU A 313 1.67 6.50 39.85
N ILE A 314 1.79 5.66 40.88
CA ILE A 314 2.84 5.76 41.92
C ILE A 314 4.23 5.64 41.28
N HIS A 315 4.40 4.78 40.27
CA HIS A 315 5.65 4.66 39.53
C HIS A 315 5.96 5.93 38.72
N MET A 316 4.97 6.51 38.03
CA MET A 316 5.09 7.79 37.34
C MET A 316 5.52 8.92 38.29
N ILE A 317 4.87 9.03 39.46
CA ILE A 317 5.21 10.02 40.49
C ILE A 317 6.64 9.80 40.99
N LYS A 318 7.06 8.55 41.25
CA LYS A 318 8.45 8.24 41.65
C LYS A 318 9.47 8.70 40.61
N ILE A 319 9.21 8.53 39.31
CA ILE A 319 10.09 9.02 38.23
C ILE A 319 10.10 10.56 38.20
N LEU A 320 8.93 11.20 38.20
CA LEU A 320 8.77 12.66 38.14
C LEU A 320 9.31 13.41 39.36
N TYR A 321 9.65 12.70 40.45
CA TYR A 321 10.23 13.25 41.67
C TYR A 321 11.58 12.62 42.07
N GLN A 322 12.29 11.97 41.13
CA GLN A 322 13.72 11.68 41.29
C GLN A 322 14.56 12.96 41.17
N LYS A 323 14.55 13.73 42.26
CA LYS A 323 15.11 15.08 42.42
C LYS A 323 16.50 15.27 41.80
N GLU A 324 17.42 14.33 42.07
CA GLU A 324 18.83 14.39 41.62
C GLU A 324 19.03 14.22 40.11
N LYS A 325 18.06 13.63 39.40
CA LYS A 325 18.12 13.41 37.95
C LYS A 325 17.34 14.47 37.18
N ILE A 326 16.23 14.95 37.75
CA ILE A 326 15.43 16.03 37.15
C ILE A 326 16.09 17.39 37.36
N SER A 327 16.83 17.62 38.46
CA SER A 327 17.64 18.83 38.63
C SER A 327 18.67 19.00 37.50
N LYS A 328 19.33 17.91 37.07
CA LYS A 328 20.25 17.93 35.92
C LYS A 328 19.55 18.37 34.63
N PHE A 329 18.29 17.99 34.41
CA PHE A 329 17.53 18.49 33.25
C PHE A 329 17.15 19.97 33.36
N LEU A 330 16.90 20.48 34.57
CA LEU A 330 16.48 21.86 34.83
C LEU A 330 17.63 22.88 34.89
N ASP A 331 18.87 22.42 35.08
CA ASP A 331 20.07 23.26 35.04
C ASP A 331 20.71 23.34 33.64
N LEU A 332 20.12 22.70 32.61
CA LEU A 332 20.57 22.80 31.20
C LEU A 332 20.05 24.09 30.52
N PRO A 333 20.89 24.86 29.81
CA PRO A 333 20.60 26.24 29.43
C PRO A 333 19.54 26.44 28.33
N TYR A 334 19.10 25.38 27.65
CA TYR A 334 18.16 25.45 26.51
C TYR A 334 16.71 25.07 26.87
N TYR A 335 16.38 24.97 28.16
CA TYR A 335 15.14 24.32 28.61
C TYR A 335 13.88 25.21 28.62
N HIS A 336 13.94 26.42 28.07
CA HIS A 336 12.88 27.42 28.21
C HIS A 336 12.41 27.96 26.84
N ASN A 337 11.38 27.31 26.29
CA ASN A 337 10.44 27.95 25.35
C ASN A 337 9.55 28.95 26.12
N PHE A 338 10.19 29.89 26.82
CA PHE A 338 9.54 30.91 27.61
C PHE A 338 9.49 32.18 26.75
N ILE A 339 8.28 32.59 26.37
CA ILE A 339 8.07 33.81 25.58
C ILE A 339 8.31 35.00 26.52
N ILE A 340 9.57 35.45 26.57
CA ILE A 340 9.92 36.73 27.21
C ILE A 340 9.21 37.82 26.44
N LYS A 341 8.17 38.40 27.04
CA LYS A 341 7.65 39.68 26.59
C LYS A 341 8.65 40.74 27.01
N LEU A 342 9.43 41.22 26.06
CA LEU A 342 10.18 42.46 26.20
C LEU A 342 9.21 43.61 26.53
N PRO A 343 9.64 44.64 27.28
CA PRO A 343 8.88 45.88 27.40
C PRO A 343 8.58 46.49 26.02
N GLU A 344 7.48 47.24 25.91
CA GLU A 344 7.14 47.94 24.66
C GLU A 344 8.05 49.16 24.41
N ASP A 345 8.76 49.62 25.45
CA ASP A 345 9.81 50.64 25.38
C ASP A 345 11.15 50.03 24.91
N THR A 346 11.85 50.73 24.01
CA THR A 346 13.14 50.27 23.48
C THR A 346 14.25 50.29 24.54
N LEU A 347 14.59 49.10 25.07
CA LEU A 347 15.83 48.88 25.82
C LEU A 347 17.06 49.10 24.92
N SER A 348 18.21 49.42 25.53
CA SER A 348 19.51 49.25 24.85
C SER A 348 19.88 47.77 24.78
N SER A 349 20.77 47.37 23.86
CA SER A 349 21.26 45.98 23.77
C SER A 349 21.75 45.44 25.12
N ASP A 350 22.48 46.28 25.84
CA ASP A 350 23.11 45.98 27.11
C ASP A 350 22.10 45.91 28.27
N ASP A 351 20.87 46.40 28.06
CA ASP A 351 19.76 46.30 29.01
C ASP A 351 18.77 45.19 28.61
N GLU A 352 18.67 44.85 27.33
CA GLU A 352 17.92 43.69 26.84
C GLU A 352 18.55 42.38 27.34
N ASP A 353 19.88 42.21 27.20
CA ASP A 353 20.61 41.06 27.74
C ASP A 353 20.45 40.94 29.27
N LYS A 354 20.51 42.06 30.00
CA LYS A 354 20.26 42.08 31.46
C LYS A 354 18.83 41.69 31.80
N PHE A 355 17.85 42.24 31.08
CA PHE A 355 16.43 41.94 31.31
C PHE A 355 16.16 40.45 31.07
N ILE A 356 16.72 39.87 30.01
CA ILE A 356 16.62 38.43 29.72
C ILE A 356 17.24 37.61 30.86
N ASP A 357 18.46 37.94 31.30
CA ASP A 357 19.16 37.23 32.39
C ASP A 357 18.46 37.39 33.76
N GLU A 358 17.85 38.55 34.04
CA GLU A 358 17.01 38.74 35.24
C GLU A 358 15.70 37.96 35.19
N GLN A 359 15.00 37.92 34.06
CA GLN A 359 13.80 37.09 33.87
C GLN A 359 14.15 35.59 34.02
N PHE A 360 15.27 35.15 33.44
CA PHE A 360 15.77 33.77 33.63
C PHE A 360 16.06 33.46 35.10
N LYS A 361 16.73 34.36 35.84
CA LYS A 361 17.01 34.17 37.28
C LYS A 361 15.73 34.12 38.12
N GLN A 362 14.79 35.03 37.88
CA GLN A 362 13.51 35.07 38.60
C GLN A 362 12.68 33.81 38.33
N HIS A 363 12.53 33.40 37.08
CA HIS A 363 11.73 32.21 36.77
C HIS A 363 12.41 30.92 37.26
N LYS A 364 13.75 30.83 37.21
CA LYS A 364 14.52 29.73 37.81
C LYS A 364 14.39 29.69 39.34
N LYS A 365 14.24 30.83 40.00
CA LYS A 365 13.93 30.93 41.43
C LYS A 365 12.50 30.45 41.74
N GLU A 366 11.49 30.98 41.04
CA GLU A 366 10.08 30.58 41.18
C GLU A 366 9.90 29.07 40.98
N PHE A 367 10.56 28.49 39.96
CA PHE A 367 10.53 27.06 39.72
C PHE A 367 11.15 26.26 40.87
N ARG A 368 12.31 26.69 41.39
CA ARG A 368 12.97 26.05 42.54
C ARG A 368 12.11 26.13 43.81
N GLU A 369 11.49 27.27 44.08
CA GLU A 369 10.54 27.44 45.20
C GLU A 369 9.30 26.54 45.03
N GLY A 370 8.75 26.45 43.81
CA GLY A 370 7.67 25.54 43.45
C GLY A 370 8.01 24.04 43.58
N VAL A 371 9.26 23.65 43.35
CA VAL A 371 9.75 22.28 43.60
C VAL A 371 9.90 22.02 45.10
N ILE A 372 10.55 22.93 45.85
CA ILE A 372 10.74 22.79 47.30
C ILE A 372 9.40 22.66 48.02
N LYS A 373 8.40 23.48 47.64
CA LYS A 373 7.05 23.38 48.22
C LYS A 373 6.39 22.03 47.93
N LYS A 374 6.56 21.47 46.73
CA LYS A 374 6.04 20.14 46.38
C LYS A 374 6.80 18.99 47.04
N GLU A 375 8.09 19.18 47.34
CA GLU A 375 8.91 18.21 48.06
C GLU A 375 8.46 18.05 49.52
N SER A 376 8.04 19.14 50.18
CA SER A 376 7.41 19.08 51.51
C SER A 376 6.19 18.15 51.51
N ILE A 377 5.27 18.38 50.57
CA ILE A 377 4.03 17.59 50.40
C ILE A 377 4.35 16.11 50.13
N ILE A 378 5.42 15.81 49.38
CA ILE A 378 5.84 14.43 49.11
C ILE A 378 6.51 13.77 50.31
N ASN A 379 7.18 14.52 51.18
CA ASN A 379 7.72 13.97 52.42
C ASN A 379 6.58 13.70 53.43
N GLU A 380 5.59 14.60 53.54
CA GLU A 380 4.34 14.34 54.28
C GLU A 380 3.63 13.06 53.76
N ILE A 381 3.53 12.87 52.44
CA ILE A 381 2.98 11.64 51.82
C ILE A 381 3.83 10.38 52.09
N LYS A 382 5.14 10.49 52.37
CA LYS A 382 5.99 9.36 52.77
C LYS A 382 5.85 9.03 54.27
N ASP A 383 5.72 10.05 55.10
CA ASP A 383 5.65 9.91 56.55
C ASP A 383 4.28 9.34 56.99
N ILE A 384 3.24 9.55 56.18
CA ILE A 384 1.98 8.77 56.26
C ILE A 384 2.26 7.32 55.80
N GLN A 385 2.62 6.46 56.75
CA GLN A 385 2.88 5.03 56.53
C GLN A 385 1.62 4.22 56.19
N PHE A 386 1.03 4.44 55.03
CA PHE A 386 0.28 3.39 54.35
C PHE A 386 1.27 2.43 53.70
N SER A 387 1.16 1.12 53.94
CA SER A 387 1.90 0.17 53.11
C SER A 387 1.45 0.29 51.65
N ASN A 388 2.30 -0.13 50.70
CA ASN A 388 1.90 -0.24 49.30
C ASN A 388 0.64 -1.10 49.11
N LYS A 389 0.30 -1.96 50.08
CA LYS A 389 -0.95 -2.73 50.10
C LYS A 389 -2.12 -1.84 50.53
N GLU A 390 -2.05 -1.18 51.68
CA GLU A 390 -3.14 -0.37 52.23
C GLU A 390 -3.46 0.88 51.40
N LEU A 391 -2.46 1.58 50.85
CA LEU A 391 -2.73 2.72 49.96
C LEU A 391 -3.45 2.26 48.69
N ASN A 392 -3.07 1.09 48.16
CA ASN A 392 -3.78 0.49 47.04
C ASN A 392 -5.19 0.04 47.45
N GLU A 393 -5.35 -0.68 48.56
CA GLU A 393 -6.65 -1.20 49.00
C GLU A 393 -7.63 -0.06 49.34
N ASN A 394 -7.21 0.97 50.06
CA ASN A 394 -8.07 2.10 50.44
C ASN A 394 -8.44 2.99 49.24
N LEU A 395 -7.48 3.45 48.43
CA LEU A 395 -7.81 4.32 47.30
C LEU A 395 -8.54 3.54 46.19
N PHE A 396 -8.25 2.25 46.01
CA PHE A 396 -9.05 1.38 45.14
C PHE A 396 -10.45 1.17 45.71
N MET A 397 -10.65 1.00 47.03
CA MET A 397 -12.00 0.92 47.62
C MET A 397 -12.83 2.19 47.39
N VAL A 398 -12.21 3.38 47.38
CA VAL A 398 -12.89 4.64 47.04
C VAL A 398 -13.23 4.76 45.54
N LEU A 399 -12.35 4.30 44.63
CA LEU A 399 -12.52 4.48 43.17
C LEU A 399 -13.15 3.29 42.42
N LYS A 400 -13.17 2.10 43.03
CA LYS A 400 -13.73 0.86 42.47
C LYS A 400 -15.24 0.92 42.21
N PRO A 401 -16.09 1.61 43.00
CA PRO A 401 -17.49 1.78 42.63
C PRO A 401 -17.62 2.49 41.27
N LEU A 402 -17.00 3.67 41.11
CA LEU A 402 -17.11 4.52 39.91
C LEU A 402 -16.75 3.76 38.62
N THR A 403 -15.61 3.06 38.60
CA THR A 403 -15.12 2.33 37.42
C THR A 403 -15.95 1.09 37.06
N ASN A 404 -16.66 0.48 38.02
CA ASN A 404 -17.61 -0.59 37.75
C ASN A 404 -18.97 -0.05 37.30
N TRP A 405 -19.41 1.10 37.83
CA TRP A 405 -20.73 1.64 37.51
C TRP A 405 -20.89 2.05 36.05
N ASP A 406 -19.90 2.67 35.41
CA ASP A 406 -19.99 3.01 33.96
C ASP A 406 -20.13 1.76 33.07
N ASN A 407 -19.44 0.67 33.42
CA ASN A 407 -19.60 -0.62 32.75
C ASN A 407 -20.98 -1.24 32.99
N TYR A 408 -21.53 -1.08 34.20
CA TYR A 408 -22.87 -1.55 34.55
C TYR A 408 -23.96 -0.74 33.84
N PHE A 409 -23.80 0.59 33.75
CA PHE A 409 -24.72 1.49 33.07
C PHE A 409 -24.71 1.30 31.55
N SER A 410 -23.53 1.04 30.97
CA SER A 410 -23.41 0.66 29.55
C SER A 410 -24.19 -0.63 29.26
N LYS A 411 -23.98 -1.69 30.06
CA LYS A 411 -24.72 -2.96 29.94
C LYS A 411 -26.23 -2.81 30.16
N LEU A 412 -26.64 -1.99 31.12
CA LEU A 412 -28.06 -1.65 31.32
C LEU A 412 -28.66 -1.02 30.06
N ASN A 413 -27.95 -0.08 29.44
CA ASN A 413 -28.43 0.62 28.25
C ASN A 413 -28.44 -0.28 27.00
N ASP A 414 -27.47 -1.19 26.86
CA ASP A 414 -27.42 -2.17 25.77
C ASP A 414 -28.52 -3.25 25.91
N ASN A 415 -28.66 -3.85 27.09
CA ASN A 415 -29.77 -4.79 27.37
C ASN A 415 -31.14 -4.13 27.19
N TYR A 416 -31.26 -2.81 27.37
CA TYR A 416 -32.50 -2.09 27.16
C TYR A 416 -32.85 -1.91 25.67
N LYS A 417 -31.85 -1.75 24.78
CA LYS A 417 -32.10 -1.65 23.33
C LYS A 417 -32.78 -2.91 22.78
N ASP A 418 -32.36 -4.07 23.25
CA ASP A 418 -32.96 -5.35 22.86
C ASP A 418 -34.37 -5.50 23.45
N THR A 419 -34.56 -5.15 24.73
CA THR A 419 -35.84 -5.38 25.45
C THR A 419 -36.94 -4.35 25.20
N THR A 420 -36.63 -3.07 24.90
CA THR A 420 -37.70 -2.08 24.59
C THR A 420 -38.37 -2.29 23.24
N SER A 421 -37.88 -3.21 22.41
CA SER A 421 -38.38 -3.43 21.05
C SER A 421 -39.72 -4.18 20.96
N ASN A 422 -40.23 -4.75 22.07
CA ASN A 422 -41.11 -5.92 21.99
C ASN A 422 -42.28 -6.00 23.01
N ASN A 423 -42.54 -4.96 23.81
CA ASN A 423 -43.63 -4.95 24.82
C ASN A 423 -44.35 -3.59 24.85
N ASN A 424 -45.47 -3.49 24.14
CA ASN A 424 -46.49 -2.44 24.25
C ASN A 424 -47.86 -3.10 24.02
N ASN A 425 -48.93 -2.56 24.61
CA ASN A 425 -50.32 -3.08 24.58
C ASN A 425 -50.57 -4.38 25.37
N ASN A 426 -50.33 -4.30 26.69
CA ASN A 426 -51.26 -4.78 27.73
C ASN A 426 -51.03 -3.91 28.98
N ASP A 427 -52.08 -3.66 29.76
CA ASP A 427 -51.99 -2.87 31.01
C ASP A 427 -51.47 -3.72 32.19
N ASP A 428 -50.41 -4.50 31.95
CA ASP A 428 -49.81 -5.39 32.95
C ASP A 428 -49.15 -4.56 34.08
N GLU A 429 -49.62 -4.73 35.32
CA GLU A 429 -49.10 -4.01 36.49
C GLU A 429 -47.57 -4.18 36.64
N ASN A 430 -47.05 -5.36 36.27
CA ASN A 430 -45.62 -5.69 36.18
C ASN A 430 -44.81 -4.68 35.33
N GLY A 431 -45.40 -4.12 34.27
CA GLY A 431 -44.76 -3.11 33.41
C GLY A 431 -44.62 -1.75 34.11
N SER A 432 -45.55 -1.41 34.99
CA SER A 432 -45.49 -0.19 35.81
C SER A 432 -44.42 -0.30 36.90
N GLU A 433 -44.32 -1.44 37.59
CA GLU A 433 -43.32 -1.63 38.65
C GLU A 433 -41.90 -1.60 38.08
N LEU A 434 -41.64 -2.30 36.96
CA LEU A 434 -40.32 -2.28 36.30
C LEU A 434 -39.92 -0.87 35.82
N SER A 435 -40.89 -0.07 35.39
CA SER A 435 -40.67 1.32 34.96
C SER A 435 -40.35 2.25 36.14
N LEU A 436 -41.07 2.12 37.25
CA LEU A 436 -40.80 2.84 38.50
C LEU A 436 -39.44 2.45 39.09
N LEU A 437 -39.10 1.16 39.06
CA LEU A 437 -37.81 0.66 39.52
C LEU A 437 -36.65 1.23 38.69
N LYS A 438 -36.82 1.30 37.36
CA LYS A 438 -35.87 1.95 36.45
C LYS A 438 -35.73 3.45 36.72
N PHE A 439 -36.83 4.15 37.01
CA PHE A 439 -36.79 5.57 37.42
C PHE A 439 -35.92 5.74 38.68
N ASN A 440 -36.15 4.93 39.72
CA ASN A 440 -35.38 5.00 40.97
C ASN A 440 -33.88 4.76 40.74
N ILE A 441 -33.49 3.77 39.92
CA ILE A 441 -32.08 3.50 39.58
C ILE A 441 -31.44 4.71 38.85
N LEU A 442 -32.16 5.32 37.90
CA LEU A 442 -31.72 6.53 37.20
C LEU A 442 -31.63 7.74 38.14
N GLU A 443 -32.52 7.86 39.12
CA GLU A 443 -32.49 8.92 40.11
C GLU A 443 -31.26 8.81 41.02
N LEU A 444 -30.96 7.62 41.56
CA LEU A 444 -29.77 7.41 42.39
C LEU A 444 -28.47 7.70 41.64
N TYR A 445 -28.39 7.32 40.36
CA TYR A 445 -27.22 7.62 39.53
C TYR A 445 -27.07 9.12 39.27
N ASN A 446 -28.13 9.80 38.81
CA ASN A 446 -28.06 11.21 38.43
C ASN A 446 -28.00 12.17 39.62
N ASN A 447 -28.78 11.93 40.68
CA ASN A 447 -28.96 12.89 41.78
C ASN A 447 -27.97 12.67 42.94
N LYS A 448 -27.57 11.41 43.21
CA LYS A 448 -26.62 11.08 44.28
C LYS A 448 -25.22 10.77 43.72
N LEU A 449 -25.08 9.73 42.88
CA LEU A 449 -23.76 9.23 42.45
C LEU A 449 -22.98 10.25 41.60
N LYS A 450 -23.62 10.82 40.57
CA LYS A 450 -23.03 11.86 39.70
C LYS A 450 -22.70 13.13 40.48
N LYS A 451 -23.57 13.56 41.39
CA LYS A 451 -23.32 14.70 42.27
C LYS A 451 -22.10 14.46 43.17
N ASN A 452 -21.87 13.23 43.62
CA ASN A 452 -20.67 12.87 44.37
C ASN A 452 -19.41 12.79 43.50
N PHE A 453 -19.53 12.37 42.25
CA PHE A 453 -18.45 12.52 41.27
C PHE A 453 -18.11 14.00 41.03
N GLU A 454 -19.12 14.88 40.91
CA GLU A 454 -18.93 16.33 40.77
C GLU A 454 -18.27 16.95 42.01
N LYS A 455 -18.66 16.56 43.25
CA LYS A 455 -17.95 16.94 44.48
C LYS A 455 -16.47 16.54 44.44
N LEU A 456 -16.18 15.26 44.13
CA LEU A 456 -14.81 14.75 44.04
C LEU A 456 -14.02 15.45 42.93
N GLN A 457 -14.64 15.72 41.78
CA GLN A 457 -14.02 16.45 40.70
C GLN A 457 -13.68 17.89 41.12
N VAL A 458 -14.54 18.57 41.87
CA VAL A 458 -14.20 19.89 42.45
C VAL A 458 -13.00 19.80 43.39
N LEU A 459 -12.98 18.82 44.29
CA LEU A 459 -11.87 18.60 45.24
C LEU A 459 -10.53 18.30 44.52
N PHE A 460 -10.53 17.42 43.51
CA PHE A 460 -9.32 17.04 42.76
C PHE A 460 -8.89 18.03 41.66
N ASN A 461 -9.78 18.94 41.22
CA ASN A 461 -9.50 19.91 40.14
C ASN A 461 -9.08 21.30 40.67
N VAL A 462 -8.95 21.47 41.99
CA VAL A 462 -8.22 22.62 42.54
C VAL A 462 -6.74 22.46 42.19
N LYS A 463 -6.10 23.50 41.66
CA LYS A 463 -4.63 23.52 41.41
C LYS A 463 -3.78 23.60 42.68
N LYS A 464 -4.28 23.09 43.81
CA LYS A 464 -3.58 22.97 45.10
C LYS A 464 -3.27 21.50 45.34
N PHE A 465 -2.03 21.21 45.71
CA PHE A 465 -1.62 19.89 46.22
C PHE A 465 -1.76 19.79 47.75
N GLU A 466 -2.35 20.81 48.38
CA GLU A 466 -2.71 20.86 49.79
C GLU A 466 -4.17 20.41 49.95
N PHE A 467 -4.40 19.20 50.47
CA PHE A 467 -5.71 18.78 50.97
C PHE A 467 -5.77 19.09 52.47
N PRO A 468 -6.48 20.14 52.92
CA PRO A 468 -6.72 20.35 54.35
C PRO A 468 -7.51 19.18 54.93
N GLU A 469 -7.40 18.97 56.25
CA GLU A 469 -8.08 17.88 56.98
C GLU A 469 -9.60 17.81 56.72
N LYS A 470 -10.23 18.97 56.50
CA LYS A 470 -11.62 19.08 56.08
C LYS A 470 -11.92 18.36 54.76
N ASP A 471 -11.03 18.44 53.77
CA ASP A 471 -11.24 17.83 52.45
C ASP A 471 -11.13 16.30 52.55
N PHE A 472 -10.27 15.78 53.44
CA PHE A 472 -10.27 14.36 53.81
C PHE A 472 -11.59 13.95 54.48
N GLN A 473 -12.13 14.76 55.37
CA GLN A 473 -13.42 14.51 56.02
C GLN A 473 -14.57 14.54 55.01
N ASP A 474 -14.55 15.44 54.03
CA ASP A 474 -15.53 15.51 52.93
C ASP A 474 -15.39 14.31 51.96
N ILE A 475 -14.17 13.84 51.66
CA ILE A 475 -13.93 12.59 50.91
C ILE A 475 -14.47 11.38 51.67
N GLU A 476 -14.24 11.28 52.97
CA GLU A 476 -14.75 10.18 53.81
C GLU A 476 -16.29 10.18 53.87
N ASN A 477 -16.90 11.37 53.98
CA ASN A 477 -18.35 11.55 53.90
C ASN A 477 -18.91 11.12 52.54
N ILE A 478 -18.24 11.50 51.43
CA ILE A 478 -18.62 11.06 50.08
C ILE A 478 -18.50 9.54 49.92
N HIS A 479 -17.47 8.92 50.51
CA HIS A 479 -17.29 7.46 50.47
C HIS A 479 -18.39 6.73 51.26
N LYS A 480 -18.75 7.23 52.46
CA LYS A 480 -19.89 6.73 53.24
C LYS A 480 -21.20 6.84 52.46
N GLU A 481 -21.46 7.99 51.82
CA GLU A 481 -22.63 8.20 50.96
C GLU A 481 -22.63 7.24 49.75
N GLN A 482 -21.48 7.00 49.10
CA GLN A 482 -21.33 6.03 48.02
C GLN A 482 -21.61 4.58 48.46
N ILE A 483 -21.21 4.17 49.67
CA ILE A 483 -21.50 2.84 50.21
C ILE A 483 -23.00 2.64 50.40
N GLU A 484 -23.73 3.65 50.90
CA GLU A 484 -25.20 3.55 51.01
C GLU A 484 -25.90 3.55 49.65
N ILE A 485 -25.43 4.36 48.68
CA ILE A 485 -25.92 4.31 47.29
C ILE A 485 -25.69 2.92 46.67
N GLU A 486 -24.54 2.29 46.91
CA GLU A 486 -24.24 0.94 46.41
C GLU A 486 -25.14 -0.13 47.04
N LYS A 487 -25.48 -0.02 48.34
CA LYS A 487 -26.47 -0.90 48.99
C LYS A 487 -27.87 -0.71 48.39
N GLU A 488 -28.31 0.54 48.25
CA GLU A 488 -29.62 0.92 47.72
C GLU A 488 -29.78 0.44 46.26
N MET A 489 -28.77 0.68 45.41
CA MET A 489 -28.72 0.17 44.04
C MET A 489 -28.71 -1.36 43.99
N LYS A 490 -27.98 -2.07 44.85
CA LYS A 490 -28.01 -3.55 44.90
C LYS A 490 -29.40 -4.09 45.23
N ILE A 491 -30.14 -3.43 46.12
CA ILE A 491 -31.53 -3.80 46.45
C ILE A 491 -32.44 -3.59 45.22
N LEU A 492 -32.29 -2.47 44.51
CA LEU A 492 -33.05 -2.21 43.28
C LEU A 492 -32.69 -3.19 42.15
N PHE A 493 -31.41 -3.49 41.91
CA PHE A 493 -31.02 -4.48 40.89
C PHE A 493 -31.48 -5.90 41.23
N LYS A 494 -31.53 -6.28 42.52
CA LYS A 494 -32.13 -7.55 42.95
C LYS A 494 -33.61 -7.61 42.57
N LYS A 495 -34.38 -6.58 42.93
CA LYS A 495 -35.80 -6.46 42.51
C LYS A 495 -35.98 -6.44 40.99
N GLN A 496 -35.08 -5.80 40.25
CA GLN A 496 -35.16 -5.71 38.79
C GLN A 496 -35.02 -7.10 38.16
N ASN A 497 -34.04 -7.88 38.62
CA ASN A 497 -33.84 -9.25 38.15
C ASN A 497 -34.98 -10.17 38.58
N GLU A 498 -35.55 -9.99 39.78
CA GLU A 498 -36.73 -10.73 40.24
C GLU A 498 -37.97 -10.44 39.37
N LEU A 499 -38.17 -9.19 38.92
CA LEU A 499 -39.24 -8.84 37.98
C LEU A 499 -38.98 -9.35 36.55
N ILE A 500 -37.73 -9.31 36.08
CA ILE A 500 -37.36 -9.82 34.75
C ILE A 500 -37.52 -11.35 34.69
N GLU A 501 -37.11 -12.08 35.73
CA GLU A 501 -37.32 -13.54 35.78
C GLU A 501 -38.80 -13.91 35.93
N LYS A 502 -39.62 -13.12 36.65
CA LYS A 502 -41.09 -13.27 36.61
C LYS A 502 -41.64 -13.10 35.19
N GLN A 503 -41.33 -12.01 34.51
CA GLN A 503 -41.77 -11.77 33.13
C GLN A 503 -41.28 -12.85 32.15
N LYS A 504 -40.10 -13.43 32.40
CA LYS A 504 -39.56 -14.55 31.64
C LYS A 504 -40.33 -15.84 31.90
N GLN A 505 -40.64 -16.17 33.16
CA GLN A 505 -41.47 -17.32 33.53
C GLN A 505 -42.91 -17.19 33.02
N GLU A 506 -43.49 -15.98 33.09
CA GLU A 506 -44.80 -15.66 32.50
C GLU A 506 -44.79 -15.92 30.98
N LYS A 507 -43.75 -15.46 30.26
CA LYS A 507 -43.61 -15.73 28.81
C LYS A 507 -43.32 -17.19 28.48
N GLU A 508 -42.51 -17.88 29.28
CA GLU A 508 -42.25 -19.32 29.13
C GLU A 508 -43.51 -20.16 29.39
N SER A 509 -44.43 -19.70 30.26
CA SER A 509 -45.73 -20.36 30.48
C SER A 509 -46.73 -20.17 29.33
N LEU A 510 -46.50 -19.19 28.45
CA LEU A 510 -47.38 -18.81 27.33
C LEU A 510 -46.94 -19.34 25.97
N GLN A 511 -45.82 -20.07 25.88
CA GLN A 511 -45.27 -20.57 24.61
C GLN A 511 -45.17 -22.10 24.57
N SER A 512 -46.28 -22.74 24.18
CA SER A 512 -46.35 -24.19 23.95
C SER A 512 -47.06 -24.54 22.63
N GLU A 513 -46.57 -24.00 21.51
CA GLU A 513 -46.92 -24.45 20.15
C GLU A 513 -45.75 -24.20 19.17
N ASP A 514 -45.27 -25.25 18.49
CA ASP A 514 -44.03 -25.25 17.69
C ASP A 514 -44.24 -24.77 16.23
N ILE A 515 -43.75 -23.58 15.87
CA ILE A 515 -43.54 -23.18 14.44
C ILE A 515 -42.22 -22.39 14.27
N PRO A 516 -41.13 -23.02 13.77
CA PRO A 516 -39.82 -22.36 13.61
C PRO A 516 -39.57 -21.66 12.25
N ILE A 517 -38.73 -20.62 12.29
CA ILE A 517 -37.75 -20.20 11.26
C ILE A 517 -38.32 -19.90 9.85
N GLU A 518 -39.16 -18.87 9.75
CA GLU A 518 -39.19 -17.98 8.55
C GLU A 518 -39.93 -16.63 8.80
N TYR A 519 -40.47 -16.42 9.99
CA TYR A 519 -41.47 -15.38 10.23
C TYR A 519 -40.92 -14.08 10.83
N TYR A 520 -41.50 -12.98 10.37
CA TYR A 520 -41.52 -11.66 11.02
C TYR A 520 -40.25 -10.80 11.04
N LEU A 521 -39.94 -10.31 9.83
CA LEU A 521 -39.99 -8.85 9.62
C LEU A 521 -41.33 -8.30 10.14
N CYS A 522 -41.37 -7.74 11.36
CA CYS A 522 -42.58 -7.10 11.90
C CYS A 522 -42.32 -5.80 12.67
N PHE A 523 -42.05 -4.78 11.88
CA PHE A 523 -42.63 -3.47 12.12
C PHE A 523 -44.18 -3.57 12.08
N LYS A 524 -44.79 -4.07 13.17
CA LYS A 524 -46.19 -4.54 13.18
C LYS A 524 -47.22 -3.47 13.56
N ASP A 525 -46.85 -2.48 14.38
CA ASP A 525 -47.65 -1.25 14.51
C ASP A 525 -47.03 -0.12 13.67
N GLU A 526 -47.64 0.12 12.51
CA GLU A 526 -47.35 1.25 11.63
C GLU A 526 -47.42 2.58 12.40
N LYS A 527 -48.32 2.70 13.39
CA LYS A 527 -48.54 3.94 14.17
C LYS A 527 -47.36 4.27 15.06
N GLU A 528 -46.71 3.31 15.72
CA GLU A 528 -45.59 3.60 16.61
C GLU A 528 -44.34 4.02 15.82
N ILE A 529 -44.11 3.42 14.65
CA ILE A 529 -43.02 3.82 13.75
C ILE A 529 -43.32 5.20 13.15
N ILE A 530 -44.58 5.44 12.77
CA ILE A 530 -45.06 6.76 12.37
C ILE A 530 -44.86 7.77 13.51
N LEU A 531 -45.10 7.40 14.77
CA LEU A 531 -44.97 8.28 15.92
C LEU A 531 -43.50 8.59 16.22
N ASN A 532 -42.64 7.59 16.34
CA ASN A 532 -41.21 7.77 16.57
C ASN A 532 -40.55 8.51 15.40
N ALA A 533 -40.88 8.20 14.14
CA ALA A 533 -40.36 8.93 13.00
C ALA A 533 -41.00 10.33 12.82
N LYS A 534 -42.23 10.58 13.31
CA LYS A 534 -42.79 11.95 13.46
C LYS A 534 -42.09 12.73 14.58
N ASN A 535 -41.70 12.08 15.66
CA ASN A 535 -40.99 12.69 16.78
C ASN A 535 -39.56 13.05 16.36
N SER A 536 -38.82 12.12 15.74
CA SER A 536 -37.52 12.42 15.10
C SER A 536 -37.65 13.49 14.01
N ARG A 537 -38.73 13.50 13.21
CA ARG A 537 -39.00 14.59 12.26
C ARG A 537 -39.28 15.93 12.95
N LYS A 538 -40.02 15.96 14.06
CA LYS A 538 -40.23 17.17 14.87
C LYS A 538 -38.91 17.69 15.44
N GLU A 539 -38.08 16.81 15.98
CA GLU A 539 -36.80 17.15 16.59
C GLU A 539 -35.77 17.64 15.55
N LEU A 540 -35.69 16.97 14.39
CA LEU A 540 -34.94 17.45 13.23
C LEU A 540 -35.44 18.82 12.77
N LEU A 541 -36.75 19.00 12.56
CA LEU A 541 -37.32 20.29 12.13
C LEU A 541 -37.12 21.41 13.16
N LYS A 542 -37.06 21.09 14.46
CA LYS A 542 -36.81 22.07 15.52
C LYS A 542 -35.36 22.56 15.54
N ASN A 543 -34.42 21.73 15.08
CA ASN A 543 -32.98 22.02 15.09
C ASN A 543 -32.44 22.52 13.73
N PHE A 544 -33.09 22.20 12.61
CA PHE A 544 -32.63 22.58 11.26
C PHE A 544 -33.12 23.97 10.83
N LYS A 545 -32.38 25.03 11.22
CA LYS A 545 -32.31 26.23 10.38
C LYS A 545 -31.64 25.87 9.05
N TRP A 546 -32.30 26.22 7.94
CA TRP A 546 -31.88 25.85 6.58
C TRP A 546 -30.54 26.48 6.18
N ASN A 547 -29.44 25.75 6.33
CA ASN A 547 -28.13 26.13 5.78
C ASN A 547 -27.22 24.91 5.53
N TYR A 548 -27.26 24.38 4.30
CA TYR A 548 -26.30 23.47 3.62
C TYR A 548 -25.82 22.16 4.28
N ARG A 549 -25.95 21.95 5.60
CA ARG A 549 -25.37 20.81 6.35
C ARG A 549 -26.13 19.48 6.26
N CYS A 550 -27.14 19.36 5.39
CA CYS A 550 -27.94 18.13 5.23
C CYS A 550 -27.16 16.90 4.71
N PHE A 551 -25.88 17.09 4.34
CA PHE A 551 -24.97 15.99 3.99
C PHE A 551 -24.59 15.08 5.16
N GLN A 552 -24.81 15.46 6.42
CA GLN A 552 -24.50 14.60 7.59
C GLN A 552 -25.63 13.63 8.01
N PHE A 553 -26.30 13.01 7.03
CA PHE A 553 -26.77 11.64 7.27
C PHE A 553 -25.53 10.75 7.28
N THR A 554 -25.21 10.14 8.43
CA THR A 554 -24.20 9.08 8.45
C THR A 554 -24.64 7.96 7.53
N LYS A 555 -23.68 7.29 6.90
CA LYS A 555 -23.93 6.19 5.95
C LYS A 555 -24.91 5.18 6.53
N ASP A 556 -24.67 4.79 7.78
CA ASP A 556 -25.47 3.90 8.62
C ASP A 556 -26.93 4.35 8.82
N LYS A 557 -27.22 5.66 8.90
CA LYS A 557 -28.62 6.15 8.96
C LYS A 557 -29.34 6.04 7.62
N LEU A 558 -28.66 6.33 6.51
CA LEU A 558 -29.25 6.11 5.18
C LEU A 558 -29.45 4.61 4.95
N GLU A 559 -28.45 3.80 5.29
CA GLU A 559 -28.50 2.34 5.24
C GLU A 559 -29.65 1.77 6.11
N LEU A 560 -29.91 2.32 7.31
CA LEU A 560 -31.07 1.93 8.14
C LEU A 560 -32.41 2.25 7.46
N ILE A 561 -32.57 3.46 6.91
CA ILE A 561 -33.79 3.82 6.15
C ILE A 561 -33.95 2.88 4.95
N MET A 562 -32.85 2.57 4.26
CA MET A 562 -32.85 1.75 3.05
C MET A 562 -33.23 0.28 3.31
N HIS A 563 -32.95 -0.28 4.49
CA HIS A 563 -33.46 -1.61 4.84
C HIS A 563 -34.97 -1.64 5.16
N SER A 564 -35.65 -0.49 5.26
CA SER A 564 -37.08 -0.42 5.58
C SER A 564 -37.91 0.19 4.46
N LYS A 565 -38.61 -0.69 3.72
CA LYS A 565 -39.64 -0.33 2.73
C LYS A 565 -40.61 0.73 3.26
N PHE A 566 -41.01 0.60 4.53
CA PHE A 566 -41.91 1.55 5.17
C PHE A 566 -41.31 2.95 5.25
N LEU A 567 -40.09 3.08 5.80
CA LEU A 567 -39.43 4.38 6.03
C LEU A 567 -39.21 5.19 4.75
N ILE A 568 -39.00 4.50 3.62
CA ILE A 568 -38.86 5.07 2.28
C ILE A 568 -40.18 5.66 1.79
N GLU A 569 -41.30 4.95 1.96
CA GLU A 569 -42.64 5.45 1.56
C GLU A 569 -43.14 6.55 2.52
N LYS A 570 -42.98 6.40 3.85
CA LYS A 570 -43.26 7.42 4.89
C LYS A 570 -42.39 7.23 6.15
N PRO A 571 -41.91 8.31 6.82
CA PRO A 571 -42.09 9.72 6.48
C PRO A 571 -40.96 10.32 5.64
N TYR A 572 -39.89 9.56 5.33
CA TYR A 572 -38.66 10.10 4.74
C TYR A 572 -38.71 10.29 3.22
N LYS A 573 -39.87 10.08 2.57
CA LYS A 573 -40.09 10.34 1.12
C LYS A 573 -39.48 11.68 0.65
N HIS A 574 -39.73 12.75 1.38
CA HIS A 574 -39.18 14.09 1.10
C HIS A 574 -37.64 14.16 1.08
N MET A 575 -36.95 13.34 1.87
CA MET A 575 -35.47 13.29 1.83
C MET A 575 -34.97 12.65 0.53
N PHE A 576 -35.65 11.61 0.02
CA PHE A 576 -35.36 11.03 -1.28
C PHE A 576 -35.65 11.99 -2.45
N GLU A 577 -36.60 12.92 -2.26
CA GLU A 577 -36.87 14.01 -3.21
C GLU A 577 -35.75 15.06 -3.25
N ASP A 578 -34.91 15.16 -2.22
CA ASP A 578 -33.70 16.01 -2.20
C ASP A 578 -32.41 15.26 -2.58
N TYR A 579 -32.17 14.05 -2.06
CA TYR A 579 -30.87 13.36 -2.14
C TYR A 579 -30.28 13.19 -3.55
N VAL A 580 -28.94 13.24 -3.60
CA VAL A 580 -28.16 12.92 -4.81
C VAL A 580 -28.29 11.41 -5.11
N GLY A 581 -28.83 11.06 -6.27
CA GLY A 581 -29.25 9.70 -6.60
C GLY A 581 -28.15 8.63 -6.52
N SER A 582 -26.89 9.03 -6.67
CA SER A 582 -25.73 8.15 -6.49
C SER A 582 -25.67 7.49 -5.12
N TYR A 583 -25.91 8.24 -4.03
CA TYR A 583 -25.86 7.73 -2.66
C TYR A 583 -27.06 6.81 -2.33
N VAL A 584 -28.21 7.05 -2.96
CA VAL A 584 -29.37 6.17 -2.81
C VAL A 584 -29.10 4.86 -3.55
N ILE A 585 -28.63 4.91 -4.80
CA ILE A 585 -28.35 3.72 -5.59
C ILE A 585 -27.18 2.90 -5.03
N SER A 586 -26.17 3.52 -4.39
CA SER A 586 -25.11 2.79 -3.67
C SER A 586 -25.54 2.16 -2.35
N ASN A 587 -26.79 2.35 -1.91
CA ASN A 587 -27.38 1.63 -0.77
C ASN A 587 -28.50 0.66 -1.20
N VAL A 588 -28.77 0.51 -2.50
CA VAL A 588 -29.64 -0.55 -3.03
C VAL A 588 -28.97 -1.92 -2.85
N LYS A 589 -29.66 -2.84 -2.15
CA LYS A 589 -29.17 -4.20 -1.88
C LYS A 589 -30.00 -5.33 -2.52
N SER A 590 -31.25 -5.07 -2.90
CA SER A 590 -32.13 -6.04 -3.58
C SER A 590 -32.84 -5.42 -4.79
N ILE A 591 -33.46 -6.30 -5.59
CA ILE A 591 -34.29 -5.89 -6.75
C ILE A 591 -35.58 -5.22 -6.27
N ASP A 592 -36.26 -5.76 -5.25
CA ASP A 592 -37.52 -5.22 -4.70
C ASP A 592 -37.35 -3.79 -4.17
N MET A 593 -36.17 -3.50 -3.64
CA MET A 593 -35.78 -2.15 -3.23
C MET A 593 -35.65 -1.20 -4.43
N LEU A 594 -35.06 -1.66 -5.54
CA LEU A 594 -34.97 -0.83 -6.75
C LEU A 594 -36.36 -0.59 -7.36
N ASP A 595 -37.24 -1.60 -7.34
CA ASP A 595 -38.64 -1.48 -7.77
C ASP A 595 -39.44 -0.55 -6.85
N LEU A 596 -39.17 -0.53 -5.54
CA LEU A 596 -39.75 0.43 -4.61
C LEU A 596 -39.33 1.87 -4.92
N LEU A 597 -38.05 2.08 -5.27
CA LEU A 597 -37.54 3.37 -5.70
C LEU A 597 -38.10 3.78 -7.07
N PHE A 598 -38.32 2.82 -7.98
CA PHE A 598 -38.97 3.05 -9.27
C PHE A 598 -40.43 3.51 -9.09
N LYS A 599 -41.22 2.74 -8.34
CA LYS A 599 -42.62 3.04 -8.03
C LYS A 599 -42.82 4.42 -7.41
N ASN A 600 -41.92 4.84 -6.50
CA ASN A 600 -42.09 6.06 -5.72
C ASN A 600 -41.32 7.29 -6.25
N PHE A 601 -40.26 7.10 -7.06
CA PHE A 601 -39.30 8.15 -7.45
C PHE A 601 -38.74 8.00 -8.89
N SER A 602 -39.51 7.42 -9.82
CA SER A 602 -39.12 7.28 -11.24
C SER A 602 -38.73 8.59 -11.93
N ASN A 603 -39.20 9.74 -11.44
CA ASN A 603 -38.83 11.08 -11.91
C ASN A 603 -37.48 11.59 -11.36
N LYS A 604 -36.99 11.05 -10.24
CA LYS A 604 -35.76 11.49 -9.54
C LYS A 604 -34.58 10.59 -9.89
N PHE A 605 -34.69 9.28 -9.62
CA PHE A 605 -33.58 8.34 -9.80
C PHE A 605 -33.51 7.76 -11.22
N PHE A 606 -34.66 7.51 -11.83
CA PHE A 606 -34.78 6.92 -13.17
C PHE A 606 -35.00 7.99 -14.26
N LYS A 607 -34.62 9.25 -13.99
CA LYS A 607 -34.70 10.32 -15.00
C LYS A 607 -33.80 10.01 -16.20
N ASP A 608 -34.15 10.55 -17.35
CA ASP A 608 -33.33 10.39 -18.55
C ASP A 608 -31.95 11.04 -18.35
N ASN A 609 -30.93 10.47 -18.99
CA ASN A 609 -29.52 10.84 -18.87
C ASN A 609 -29.00 10.91 -17.40
N ASN A 610 -29.54 10.08 -16.49
CA ASN A 610 -29.00 9.97 -15.13
C ASN A 610 -27.65 9.23 -15.09
N GLN A 611 -26.81 9.55 -14.10
CA GLN A 611 -25.45 9.02 -13.95
C GLN A 611 -25.33 8.05 -12.76
N ASN A 612 -26.42 7.34 -12.42
CA ASN A 612 -26.48 6.51 -11.21
C ASN A 612 -25.92 5.09 -11.40
N TRP A 613 -25.78 4.61 -12.64
CA TRP A 613 -25.29 3.25 -12.95
C TRP A 613 -23.93 2.86 -12.33
N PRO A 614 -22.91 3.75 -12.14
CA PRO A 614 -21.62 3.37 -11.53
C PRO A 614 -21.74 2.96 -10.06
N TYR A 615 -22.85 3.35 -9.42
CA TYR A 615 -23.11 3.20 -8.00
C TYR A 615 -23.88 1.91 -7.67
N CYS A 616 -24.22 1.08 -8.66
CA CYS A 616 -24.88 -0.20 -8.40
C CYS A 616 -23.95 -1.16 -7.64
N ASN A 617 -24.44 -1.77 -6.57
CA ASN A 617 -23.65 -2.72 -5.76
C ASN A 617 -23.45 -4.10 -6.43
N SER A 618 -24.25 -4.44 -7.44
CA SER A 618 -24.11 -5.69 -8.20
C SER A 618 -24.49 -5.53 -9.68
N ILE A 619 -24.09 -6.52 -10.48
CA ILE A 619 -24.44 -6.61 -11.90
C ILE A 619 -25.94 -6.94 -12.04
N GLU A 620 -26.52 -7.62 -11.06
CA GLU A 620 -27.91 -8.06 -10.99
C GLU A 620 -28.84 -6.88 -10.75
N ILE A 621 -28.46 -5.98 -9.83
CA ILE A 621 -29.12 -4.69 -9.62
C ILE A 621 -29.01 -3.82 -10.87
N LEU A 622 -27.84 -3.74 -11.51
CA LEU A 622 -27.69 -2.96 -12.75
C LEU A 622 -28.51 -3.55 -13.92
N LYS A 623 -28.53 -4.87 -14.11
CA LYS A 623 -29.39 -5.56 -15.10
C LYS A 623 -30.87 -5.21 -14.91
N HIS A 624 -31.33 -5.08 -13.66
CA HIS A 624 -32.72 -4.71 -13.37
C HIS A 624 -32.96 -3.22 -13.59
N TYR A 625 -32.03 -2.36 -13.17
CA TYR A 625 -32.08 -0.92 -13.44
C TYR A 625 -32.13 -0.62 -14.95
N GLU A 626 -31.35 -1.34 -15.74
CA GLU A 626 -31.39 -1.26 -17.21
C GLU A 626 -32.77 -1.60 -17.78
N LYS A 627 -33.42 -2.69 -17.33
CA LYS A 627 -34.80 -3.02 -17.72
C LYS A 627 -35.79 -1.91 -17.33
N LEU A 628 -35.65 -1.34 -16.14
CA LEU A 628 -36.51 -0.27 -15.65
C LEU A 628 -36.31 1.04 -16.44
N MET A 629 -35.09 1.36 -16.86
CA MET A 629 -34.80 2.48 -17.77
C MET A 629 -35.35 2.23 -19.18
N GLU A 630 -35.15 1.03 -19.71
CA GLU A 630 -35.66 0.58 -21.01
C GLU A 630 -37.20 0.64 -21.07
N SER A 631 -37.90 0.21 -20.00
CA SER A 631 -39.36 0.28 -19.88
C SER A 631 -39.92 1.71 -19.84
N LEU A 632 -39.09 2.71 -19.49
CA LEU A 632 -39.43 4.12 -19.54
C LEU A 632 -38.99 4.81 -20.85
N GLY A 633 -38.32 4.10 -21.76
CA GLY A 633 -37.72 4.68 -22.97
C GLY A 633 -36.53 5.61 -22.70
N ARG A 634 -35.85 5.47 -21.54
CA ARG A 634 -34.82 6.38 -21.04
C ARG A 634 -33.42 5.75 -21.08
N LYS A 635 -32.39 6.60 -21.10
CA LYS A 635 -30.98 6.19 -21.14
C LYS A 635 -30.21 6.69 -19.92
N PHE A 636 -29.14 5.97 -19.58
CA PHE A 636 -28.11 6.44 -18.66
C PHE A 636 -27.14 7.39 -19.36
N SER A 637 -26.62 8.37 -18.64
CA SER A 637 -25.48 9.18 -19.12
C SER A 637 -24.17 8.49 -18.73
N LEU A 638 -23.32 8.24 -19.74
CA LEU A 638 -22.06 7.52 -19.61
C LEU A 638 -20.92 8.48 -19.19
N ASN A 639 -20.93 8.91 -17.91
CA ASN A 639 -19.92 9.81 -17.36
C ASN A 639 -18.81 9.06 -16.62
N PHE A 640 -17.58 9.22 -17.09
CA PHE A 640 -16.38 8.51 -16.59
C PHE A 640 -15.69 9.15 -15.37
N ASN A 641 -16.25 10.23 -14.81
CA ASN A 641 -15.65 10.93 -13.65
C ASN A 641 -15.66 10.09 -12.34
N TYR A 642 -16.59 9.13 -12.21
CA TYR A 642 -16.93 8.49 -10.93
C TYR A 642 -16.44 7.04 -10.82
N GLY A 643 -15.23 6.82 -10.29
CA GLY A 643 -14.63 5.48 -10.19
C GLY A 643 -13.81 5.17 -8.93
N LYS A 644 -13.83 6.02 -7.88
CA LYS A 644 -12.88 5.91 -6.74
C LYS A 644 -13.31 4.97 -5.59
N GLN A 645 -14.55 4.45 -5.56
CA GLN A 645 -15.12 3.80 -4.35
C GLN A 645 -15.87 2.47 -4.56
N ASN A 646 -16.09 2.00 -5.79
CA ASN A 646 -16.84 0.76 -6.04
C ASN A 646 -15.94 -0.29 -6.72
N GLU A 647 -15.65 -1.41 -6.05
CA GLU A 647 -14.85 -2.51 -6.62
C GLU A 647 -15.54 -3.20 -7.81
N MET A 648 -16.88 -3.09 -7.93
CA MET A 648 -17.60 -3.52 -9.12
C MET A 648 -17.43 -2.57 -10.32
N TYR A 649 -16.94 -1.33 -10.14
CA TYR A 649 -16.95 -0.29 -11.18
C TYR A 649 -16.40 -0.76 -12.54
N PRO A 650 -15.26 -1.47 -12.64
CA PRO A 650 -14.78 -1.99 -13.92
C PRO A 650 -15.79 -2.92 -14.60
N LYS A 651 -16.46 -3.80 -13.83
CA LYS A 651 -17.46 -4.75 -14.36
C LYS A 651 -18.73 -4.04 -14.81
N LEU A 652 -19.17 -3.02 -14.08
CA LEU A 652 -20.31 -2.17 -14.46
C LEU A 652 -19.98 -1.37 -15.74
N LEU A 653 -18.80 -0.78 -15.80
CA LEU A 653 -18.28 -0.03 -16.95
C LEU A 653 -18.18 -0.92 -18.21
N LYS A 654 -17.66 -2.14 -18.07
CA LYS A 654 -17.64 -3.16 -19.14
C LYS A 654 -19.05 -3.48 -19.65
N ARG A 655 -20.04 -3.61 -18.75
CA ARG A 655 -21.45 -3.82 -19.12
C ARG A 655 -22.04 -2.61 -19.84
N ALA A 656 -21.82 -1.41 -19.31
CA ALA A 656 -22.35 -0.15 -19.86
C ALA A 656 -21.88 0.09 -21.31
N ILE A 657 -20.59 -0.05 -21.57
CA ILE A 657 -20.00 0.10 -22.91
C ILE A 657 -20.49 -1.04 -23.86
N SER A 658 -20.78 -2.23 -23.33
CA SER A 658 -21.36 -3.34 -24.10
C SER A 658 -22.86 -3.21 -24.38
N ASN A 659 -23.55 -2.15 -23.90
CA ASN A 659 -24.99 -1.95 -24.11
C ASN A 659 -25.33 -0.53 -24.62
N PRO A 660 -24.77 -0.08 -25.77
CA PRO A 660 -24.91 1.30 -26.25
C PRO A 660 -26.35 1.75 -26.57
N LYS A 661 -27.35 0.85 -26.54
CA LYS A 661 -28.77 1.22 -26.66
C LYS A 661 -29.28 1.99 -25.43
N LEU A 662 -28.83 1.61 -24.23
CA LEU A 662 -29.29 2.18 -22.95
C LEU A 662 -28.34 3.23 -22.35
N TYR A 663 -27.20 3.51 -22.99
CA TYR A 663 -26.20 4.45 -22.48
C TYR A 663 -25.85 5.49 -23.54
N GLN A 664 -26.01 6.77 -23.20
CA GLN A 664 -25.70 7.92 -24.03
C GLN A 664 -24.42 8.60 -23.53
N CYS A 665 -23.46 8.84 -24.43
CA CYS A 665 -22.28 9.64 -24.10
C CYS A 665 -22.68 11.13 -24.10
N PRO A 666 -22.44 11.89 -23.02
CA PRO A 666 -22.71 13.33 -23.04
C PRO A 666 -21.92 13.99 -24.18
N GLY A 667 -22.61 14.78 -25.00
CA GLY A 667 -22.05 15.39 -26.22
C GLY A 667 -22.28 14.60 -27.52
N SER A 668 -22.82 13.37 -27.49
CA SER A 668 -23.13 12.61 -28.72
C SER A 668 -24.45 13.00 -29.40
N SER A 669 -25.13 14.05 -28.91
CA SER A 669 -26.35 14.60 -29.51
C SER A 669 -26.00 15.54 -30.66
N SER A 670 -26.10 15.04 -31.89
CA SER A 670 -25.83 15.78 -33.13
C SER A 670 -26.85 16.92 -33.36
N SER A 671 -26.55 18.12 -32.86
CA SER A 671 -27.17 19.37 -33.32
C SER A 671 -26.22 20.01 -34.34
N PRO A 672 -26.52 20.02 -35.65
CA PRO A 672 -25.54 20.36 -36.71
C PRO A 672 -25.12 21.85 -36.79
N SER A 673 -25.45 22.67 -35.79
CA SER A 673 -25.54 24.13 -35.92
C SER A 673 -24.82 24.92 -34.81
N ALA A 674 -23.92 24.29 -34.06
CA ALA A 674 -23.11 24.95 -33.03
C ALA A 674 -21.62 24.70 -33.30
N THR A 675 -20.89 25.77 -33.62
CA THR A 675 -19.43 25.73 -33.71
C THR A 675 -18.83 25.36 -32.35
N PRO A 676 -17.88 24.40 -32.29
CA PRO A 676 -17.33 23.95 -31.02
C PRO A 676 -16.42 25.03 -30.42
N SER A 677 -16.92 25.73 -29.40
CA SER A 677 -16.11 26.62 -28.56
C SER A 677 -14.89 25.88 -28.02
N SER A 678 -13.71 26.47 -28.17
CA SER A 678 -12.40 25.83 -27.95
C SER A 678 -12.32 24.99 -26.66
N PRO A 679 -11.77 23.76 -26.70
CA PRO A 679 -11.76 22.86 -25.55
C PRO A 679 -10.83 23.38 -24.44
N SER A 680 -11.42 23.99 -23.42
CA SER A 680 -10.70 24.43 -22.22
C SER A 680 -10.03 23.24 -21.52
N ASN A 681 -8.72 23.36 -21.28
CA ASN A 681 -7.91 22.47 -20.43
C ASN A 681 -7.70 21.02 -20.92
N GLY A 682 -7.18 20.87 -22.14
CA GLY A 682 -6.04 19.96 -22.42
C GLY A 682 -6.20 18.42 -22.36
N GLU A 683 -7.22 17.87 -21.72
CA GLU A 683 -7.42 16.41 -21.63
C GLU A 683 -7.86 15.80 -22.98
N ASN A 684 -6.91 15.36 -23.80
CA ASN A 684 -7.20 14.65 -25.05
C ASN A 684 -7.97 13.33 -24.78
N PRO A 685 -9.21 13.17 -25.26
CA PRO A 685 -10.02 12.00 -24.94
C PRO A 685 -9.64 10.76 -25.77
N LEU A 686 -9.63 9.58 -25.14
CA LEU A 686 -9.42 8.31 -25.83
C LEU A 686 -10.73 7.79 -26.42
N LYS A 687 -10.84 7.68 -27.74
CA LYS A 687 -12.01 7.08 -28.41
C LYS A 687 -11.96 5.55 -28.35
N VAL A 688 -12.96 4.95 -27.72
CA VAL A 688 -13.19 3.49 -27.62
C VAL A 688 -14.55 3.21 -28.26
N ASN A 689 -14.60 2.52 -29.40
CA ASN A 689 -15.84 2.29 -30.16
C ASN A 689 -16.65 3.59 -30.34
N ASN A 690 -15.98 4.67 -30.77
CA ASN A 690 -16.46 6.05 -30.88
C ASN A 690 -16.85 6.76 -29.56
N ILE A 691 -16.84 6.09 -28.42
CA ILE A 691 -17.10 6.67 -27.09
C ILE A 691 -15.84 7.37 -26.56
N ILE A 692 -15.97 8.60 -26.08
CA ILE A 692 -14.89 9.38 -25.46
C ILE A 692 -14.69 8.93 -24.01
N VAL A 693 -13.69 8.10 -23.76
CA VAL A 693 -13.39 7.52 -22.44
C VAL A 693 -12.30 8.34 -21.74
N LYS A 694 -12.57 8.81 -20.51
CA LYS A 694 -11.54 9.45 -19.67
C LYS A 694 -10.54 8.42 -19.15
N GLU A 695 -9.31 8.87 -18.92
CA GLU A 695 -8.15 8.07 -18.54
C GLU A 695 -8.41 7.03 -17.42
N ARG A 696 -9.10 7.41 -16.33
CA ARG A 696 -9.41 6.48 -15.22
C ARG A 696 -10.27 5.29 -15.67
N ALA A 697 -11.25 5.53 -16.54
CA ALA A 697 -12.09 4.46 -17.10
C ALA A 697 -11.33 3.64 -18.15
N PHE A 698 -10.42 4.25 -18.92
CA PHE A 698 -9.51 3.53 -19.80
C PHE A 698 -8.62 2.56 -19.00
N LEU A 699 -8.04 2.99 -17.89
CA LEU A 699 -7.28 2.12 -16.96
C LEU A 699 -8.11 0.94 -16.45
N SER A 700 -9.35 1.17 -16.00
CA SER A 700 -10.25 0.08 -15.56
C SER A 700 -10.65 -0.90 -16.68
N LEU A 701 -10.61 -0.47 -17.95
CA LEU A 701 -10.84 -1.35 -19.10
C LEU A 701 -9.57 -2.11 -19.53
N LEU A 702 -8.38 -1.52 -19.33
CA LEU A 702 -7.10 -2.24 -19.44
C LEU A 702 -7.03 -3.34 -18.38
N GLU A 703 -7.29 -3.02 -17.11
CA GLU A 703 -7.29 -3.95 -15.98
C GLU A 703 -8.27 -5.13 -16.17
N LEU A 704 -9.31 -4.99 -17.00
CA LEU A 704 -10.25 -6.04 -17.40
C LEU A 704 -9.93 -6.75 -18.74
N ASN A 705 -8.80 -6.44 -19.37
CA ASN A 705 -8.42 -6.91 -20.71
C ASN A 705 -9.56 -6.76 -21.73
N TYR A 706 -10.24 -5.60 -21.71
CA TYR A 706 -11.44 -5.36 -22.53
C TYR A 706 -11.15 -5.17 -24.02
N PHE A 707 -10.00 -4.61 -24.36
CA PHE A 707 -9.67 -4.21 -25.72
C PHE A 707 -9.14 -5.38 -26.57
N LYS A 708 -9.74 -5.67 -27.73
CA LYS A 708 -9.11 -6.54 -28.74
C LYS A 708 -7.92 -5.84 -29.41
N THR A 709 -8.03 -4.53 -29.58
CA THR A 709 -6.99 -3.65 -30.12
C THR A 709 -7.06 -2.29 -29.44
N ILE A 710 -5.91 -1.74 -29.05
CA ILE A 710 -5.77 -0.35 -28.61
C ILE A 710 -5.12 0.44 -29.74
N ARG A 711 -5.59 1.67 -29.99
CA ARG A 711 -4.98 2.64 -30.91
C ARG A 711 -4.68 3.92 -30.13
N PHE A 712 -3.43 4.35 -30.10
CA PHE A 712 -3.03 5.66 -29.55
C PHE A 712 -2.97 6.70 -30.67
N GLY A 713 -3.40 7.94 -30.41
CA GLY A 713 -3.37 9.05 -31.37
C GLY A 713 -2.19 10.01 -31.13
N LYS A 714 -1.83 10.81 -32.15
CA LYS A 714 -0.70 11.77 -32.14
C LYS A 714 -0.54 12.59 -30.84
N LYS A 715 -1.64 12.99 -30.20
CA LYS A 715 -1.65 13.85 -29.00
C LYS A 715 -1.69 13.09 -27.66
N PHE A 716 -1.40 11.79 -27.63
CA PHE A 716 -1.33 11.02 -26.39
C PHE A 716 -0.04 11.37 -25.60
N GLN A 717 -0.16 12.27 -24.63
CA GLN A 717 0.95 12.65 -23.75
C GLN A 717 1.12 11.66 -22.59
N PHE A 718 2.36 11.30 -22.28
CA PHE A 718 2.69 10.44 -21.14
C PHE A 718 2.55 11.23 -19.83
N ASN A 719 1.53 10.91 -19.03
CA ASN A 719 1.14 11.61 -17.82
C ASN A 719 1.28 10.71 -16.56
N LYS A 720 0.70 11.14 -15.42
CA LYS A 720 0.87 10.47 -14.11
C LYS A 720 0.31 9.05 -13.98
N ASN A 721 -0.50 8.51 -14.91
CA ASN A 721 -0.82 7.07 -14.93
C ASN A 721 -0.21 6.32 -16.12
N SER A 722 0.60 6.96 -16.98
CA SER A 722 1.23 6.25 -18.10
C SER A 722 2.22 5.18 -17.65
N PHE A 723 2.72 5.21 -16.41
CA PHE A 723 3.45 4.08 -15.80
C PHE A 723 2.55 2.84 -15.59
N LYS A 724 1.24 3.01 -15.32
CA LYS A 724 0.30 1.89 -15.24
C LYS A 724 0.03 1.32 -16.62
N ILE A 725 -0.10 2.18 -17.63
CA ILE A 725 -0.32 1.76 -19.02
C ILE A 725 0.92 1.02 -19.53
N SER A 726 2.13 1.58 -19.38
CA SER A 726 3.37 0.90 -19.80
C SER A 726 3.66 -0.36 -18.99
N ARG A 727 3.35 -0.39 -17.69
CA ARG A 727 3.42 -1.61 -16.88
C ARG A 727 2.40 -2.65 -17.32
N TRP A 728 1.16 -2.28 -17.62
CA TRP A 728 0.16 -3.23 -18.10
C TRP A 728 0.54 -3.79 -19.48
N ILE A 729 1.11 -2.98 -20.38
CA ILE A 729 1.68 -3.44 -21.66
C ILE A 729 2.86 -4.38 -21.41
N SER A 730 3.76 -4.06 -20.46
CA SER A 730 4.81 -4.98 -20.00
C SER A 730 4.22 -6.32 -19.56
N ASP A 731 3.34 -6.28 -18.57
CA ASP A 731 2.87 -7.43 -17.82
C ASP A 731 1.87 -8.30 -18.63
N ASN A 732 1.29 -7.78 -19.74
CA ASN A 732 0.31 -8.51 -20.59
C ASN A 732 0.71 -8.66 -22.07
N CYS A 733 1.70 -7.94 -22.60
CA CYS A 733 2.04 -7.94 -24.04
C CYS A 733 3.48 -8.35 -24.36
N ILE A 734 4.39 -8.49 -23.38
CA ILE A 734 5.81 -8.81 -23.64
C ILE A 734 6.01 -10.14 -24.40
N SER A 735 5.11 -11.11 -24.27
CA SER A 735 5.19 -12.38 -25.00
C SER A 735 4.83 -12.30 -26.49
N ASP A 736 4.34 -11.14 -26.97
CA ASP A 736 3.66 -11.01 -28.26
C ASP A 736 4.00 -9.67 -28.97
N ILE A 737 5.15 -9.06 -28.64
CA ILE A 737 5.61 -7.73 -29.11
C ILE A 737 5.63 -7.62 -30.65
N SER A 738 5.82 -8.73 -31.37
CA SER A 738 5.79 -8.79 -32.84
C SER A 738 4.45 -8.37 -33.47
N LYS A 739 3.38 -8.21 -32.68
CA LYS A 739 2.09 -7.65 -33.11
C LYS A 739 1.99 -6.12 -32.94
N ILE A 740 3.02 -5.46 -32.42
CA ILE A 740 3.07 -3.99 -32.34
C ILE A 740 3.55 -3.43 -33.67
N THR A 741 2.64 -3.33 -34.63
CA THR A 741 2.90 -2.65 -35.90
C THR A 741 2.86 -1.13 -35.73
N PHE A 742 3.73 -0.45 -36.48
CA PHE A 742 3.70 0.98 -36.72
C PHE A 742 3.57 1.16 -38.23
N ASN A 743 2.49 1.77 -38.72
CA ASN A 743 2.34 2.02 -40.15
C ASN A 743 3.19 3.24 -40.56
N GLU A 744 3.86 3.15 -41.70
CA GLU A 744 4.52 4.26 -42.35
C GLU A 744 3.49 5.28 -42.91
N GLY A 745 3.92 6.52 -43.12
CA GLY A 745 3.06 7.69 -43.33
C GLY A 745 2.92 8.56 -42.07
N HIS A 746 2.36 9.77 -42.20
CA HIS A 746 2.41 10.84 -41.18
C HIS A 746 1.56 10.60 -39.91
N LEU A 747 1.28 9.35 -39.50
CA LEU A 747 0.41 9.01 -38.38
C LEU A 747 0.96 7.79 -37.61
N THR A 748 1.67 8.02 -36.50
CA THR A 748 2.15 6.98 -35.58
C THR A 748 0.98 6.22 -34.91
N LYS A 749 0.47 5.20 -35.60
CA LYS A 749 -0.58 4.29 -35.12
C LYS A 749 0.08 3.10 -34.43
N ILE A 750 0.13 3.10 -33.10
CA ILE A 750 0.50 1.92 -32.30
C ILE A 750 -0.71 0.98 -32.26
N TYR A 751 -0.55 -0.26 -32.73
CA TYR A 751 -1.54 -1.33 -32.55
C TYR A 751 -1.09 -2.28 -31.44
N ILE A 752 -1.98 -2.62 -30.50
CA ILE A 752 -1.68 -3.64 -29.47
C ILE A 752 -2.78 -4.70 -29.50
N GLN A 753 -2.45 -5.92 -29.94
CA GLN A 753 -3.31 -7.10 -29.85
C GLN A 753 -3.08 -7.82 -28.52
N LEU A 754 -4.15 -8.15 -27.79
CA LEU A 754 -4.03 -8.84 -26.49
C LEU A 754 -4.11 -10.37 -26.64
N PRO A 755 -3.34 -11.15 -25.85
CA PRO A 755 -3.21 -12.59 -26.04
C PRO A 755 -4.46 -13.41 -25.66
N ASN A 756 -5.41 -12.83 -24.92
CA ASN A 756 -6.51 -13.56 -24.29
C ASN A 756 -7.83 -13.58 -25.09
N ILE A 757 -7.86 -13.07 -26.32
CA ILE A 757 -9.01 -13.20 -27.23
C ILE A 757 -8.65 -14.12 -28.39
N LYS A 758 -9.07 -15.38 -28.31
CA LYS A 758 -9.08 -16.27 -29.49
C LYS A 758 -10.06 -15.70 -30.50
N CYS A 759 -9.59 -15.22 -31.65
CA CYS A 759 -10.47 -14.97 -32.80
C CYS A 759 -11.16 -16.28 -33.19
N ASN A 760 -12.46 -16.23 -33.46
CA ASN A 760 -13.07 -17.29 -34.26
C ASN A 760 -12.49 -17.17 -35.67
N LYS A 761 -12.12 -18.30 -36.29
CA LYS A 761 -11.57 -18.31 -37.65
C LYS A 761 -12.57 -17.85 -38.72
N ASN A 762 -13.84 -17.73 -38.35
CA ASN A 762 -14.93 -17.28 -39.22
C ASN A 762 -15.00 -15.74 -39.32
N ASP A 763 -14.35 -15.01 -38.40
CA ASP A 763 -14.36 -13.54 -38.36
C ASP A 763 -13.35 -12.90 -39.34
N GLN A 764 -12.81 -13.67 -40.30
CA GLN A 764 -11.73 -13.25 -41.21
C GLN A 764 -12.19 -12.96 -42.64
N ASN A 765 -13.49 -13.02 -42.93
CA ASN A 765 -14.04 -12.80 -44.28
C ASN A 765 -14.76 -11.44 -44.45
N ASP A 766 -14.64 -10.53 -43.47
CA ASP A 766 -15.41 -9.28 -43.40
C ASP A 766 -14.54 -8.05 -43.79
N GLU A 767 -13.75 -8.19 -44.86
CA GLU A 767 -12.88 -7.12 -45.40
C GLU A 767 -13.66 -6.12 -46.30
N GLY A 768 -14.99 -6.23 -46.37
CA GLY A 768 -15.85 -5.48 -47.31
C GLY A 768 -16.49 -4.19 -46.78
N TYR A 769 -15.98 -3.57 -45.71
CA TYR A 769 -16.63 -2.43 -45.04
C TYR A 769 -15.73 -1.17 -44.89
N TYR A 770 -14.82 -0.92 -45.83
CA TYR A 770 -13.98 0.28 -45.87
C TYR A 770 -13.90 0.86 -47.29
N ASP A 771 -15.04 1.36 -47.81
CA ASP A 771 -15.10 1.98 -49.14
C ASP A 771 -16.15 3.11 -49.25
N TYR A 772 -16.53 3.70 -48.11
CA TYR A 772 -17.42 4.86 -48.00
C TYR A 772 -16.93 5.79 -46.87
N VAL A 773 -17.14 7.11 -47.04
CA VAL A 773 -16.66 8.21 -46.16
C VAL A 773 -15.16 8.53 -46.29
N GLU A 774 -14.73 8.91 -47.50
CA GLU A 774 -13.57 9.81 -47.69
C GLU A 774 -13.92 11.03 -48.59
N GLU A 775 -15.22 11.21 -48.90
CA GLU A 775 -15.78 12.44 -49.47
C GLU A 775 -16.08 13.43 -48.32
N TYR A 776 -15.93 14.74 -48.53
CA TYR A 776 -16.03 15.84 -47.54
C TYR A 776 -14.88 16.00 -46.51
N MET A 777 -13.64 16.23 -46.96
CA MET A 777 -12.69 17.13 -46.26
C MET A 777 -11.73 17.82 -47.26
N ASP A 778 -12.26 18.74 -48.06
CA ASP A 778 -11.49 19.55 -49.02
C ASP A 778 -11.85 21.05 -48.86
N TYR A 779 -11.58 21.57 -47.66
CA TYR A 779 -11.79 22.95 -47.23
C TYR A 779 -10.85 23.25 -46.05
N ASP A 780 -9.65 23.79 -46.33
CA ASP A 780 -8.82 24.62 -45.44
C ASP A 780 -7.50 24.95 -46.17
N ASN A 781 -7.48 26.03 -46.97
CA ASN A 781 -6.32 26.40 -47.82
C ASN A 781 -5.90 27.89 -47.68
N ASP A 782 -6.48 28.63 -46.73
CA ASP A 782 -6.39 30.10 -46.63
C ASP A 782 -5.65 30.62 -45.36
N TYR A 783 -4.83 29.79 -44.70
CA TYR A 783 -4.28 30.11 -43.36
C TYR A 783 -2.75 30.25 -43.21
N GLU A 784 -1.94 30.13 -44.27
CA GLU A 784 -0.47 30.28 -44.14
C GLU A 784 0.05 31.73 -44.16
N GLU A 785 -0.73 32.72 -44.63
CA GLU A 785 -0.18 34.06 -44.91
C GLU A 785 0.01 34.98 -43.68
N GLN A 786 -0.51 34.61 -42.50
CA GLN A 786 -0.46 35.50 -41.30
C GLN A 786 0.74 35.29 -40.36
N PHE A 787 1.55 34.24 -40.51
CA PHE A 787 2.64 33.95 -39.56
C PHE A 787 3.98 34.67 -39.83
N SER A 788 4.07 35.43 -40.93
CA SER A 788 5.31 36.13 -41.34
C SER A 788 5.57 37.45 -40.56
N TYR A 789 4.54 38.07 -39.99
CA TYR A 789 4.61 39.48 -39.56
C TYR A 789 5.22 39.72 -38.16
N PHE A 790 5.25 38.72 -37.27
CA PHE A 790 5.61 38.90 -35.86
C PHE A 790 7.11 38.73 -35.52
N SER A 791 7.97 38.46 -36.50
CA SER A 791 9.42 38.21 -36.30
C SER A 791 10.28 39.47 -36.40
N SER A 792 9.72 40.65 -36.11
CA SER A 792 10.44 41.93 -36.00
C SER A 792 9.90 42.75 -34.83
N HIS A 793 10.70 43.69 -34.32
CA HIS A 793 10.36 44.62 -33.22
C HIS A 793 10.42 44.06 -31.76
N ILE A 794 11.54 43.44 -31.38
CA ILE A 794 12.12 43.66 -30.04
C ILE A 794 13.62 43.96 -30.24
N ASN A 795 14.10 45.11 -29.78
CA ASN A 795 15.48 45.54 -30.00
C ASN A 795 15.98 46.53 -28.93
N ASN A 796 17.31 46.58 -28.76
CA ASN A 796 18.14 47.55 -28.03
C ASN A 796 18.23 47.51 -26.48
N ASN A 797 19.48 47.80 -26.04
CA ASN A 797 19.99 48.12 -24.70
C ASN A 797 20.00 46.97 -23.66
N ASN A 798 21.06 46.68 -22.89
CA ASN A 798 22.47 47.14 -22.75
C ASN A 798 23.23 46.01 -21.96
N ASP A 799 24.55 45.81 -21.91
CA ASP A 799 25.75 46.52 -22.39
C ASP A 799 27.04 45.63 -22.32
N ASN A 800 28.18 46.16 -22.79
CA ASN A 800 29.55 46.05 -22.23
C ASN A 800 30.37 44.72 -22.31
N ASN A 801 31.25 44.63 -23.32
CA ASN A 801 32.66 44.16 -23.36
C ASN A 801 33.09 42.77 -22.77
N ASN A 802 34.14 42.10 -23.27
CA ASN A 802 35.29 42.59 -24.06
C ASN A 802 35.90 41.55 -25.05
N ASP A 803 36.71 42.06 -25.98
CA ASP A 803 37.64 41.46 -26.98
C ASP A 803 38.33 40.10 -26.66
N ASN A 804 38.91 39.32 -27.62
CA ASN A 804 39.59 39.73 -28.87
C ASN A 804 39.68 38.63 -29.97
N ASN A 805 40.18 39.03 -31.16
CA ASN A 805 40.49 38.27 -32.40
C ASN A 805 41.46 37.06 -32.21
N ASN A 806 41.75 36.15 -33.15
CA ASN A 806 41.57 36.07 -34.64
C ASN A 806 41.54 34.55 -35.09
N ASP A 807 41.60 34.04 -36.35
CA ASP A 807 41.87 34.53 -37.72
C ASP A 807 41.34 33.56 -38.85
N ASN A 808 41.42 33.99 -40.12
CA ASN A 808 41.62 33.28 -41.43
C ASN A 808 41.33 31.74 -41.56
N ASN A 809 40.44 31.26 -42.47
CA ASN A 809 40.52 31.08 -43.96
C ASN A 809 41.03 29.67 -44.42
N ASN A 810 40.70 29.07 -45.58
CA ASN A 810 39.85 29.43 -46.75
C ASN A 810 39.45 28.16 -47.58
N ASN A 811 38.38 28.26 -48.41
CA ASN A 811 38.07 27.53 -49.68
C ASN A 811 38.02 25.97 -49.73
N ASN A 812 36.98 25.29 -50.27
CA ASN A 812 36.47 25.19 -51.68
C ASN A 812 37.29 24.16 -52.52
N ASN A 813 36.81 23.33 -53.47
CA ASN A 813 35.65 23.30 -54.41
C ASN A 813 35.46 21.81 -54.86
N ASN A 814 34.30 21.14 -54.73
CA ASN A 814 33.22 20.95 -55.72
C ASN A 814 33.45 19.89 -56.85
N ASN A 815 32.33 19.46 -57.48
CA ASN A 815 32.11 18.59 -58.65
C ASN A 815 32.29 17.06 -58.49
N ASN A 816 31.60 16.14 -59.22
CA ASN A 816 30.22 15.97 -59.78
C ASN A 816 30.26 14.74 -60.74
N ASN A 817 29.11 14.34 -61.31
CA ASN A 817 28.89 13.34 -62.38
C ASN A 817 28.87 11.87 -61.86
N ASN A 818 27.76 11.12 -61.76
CA ASN A 818 26.64 10.85 -62.68
C ASN A 818 27.05 10.04 -63.94
N ASN A 819 26.58 8.78 -64.07
CA ASN A 819 25.71 8.37 -65.18
C ASN A 819 25.03 6.99 -64.98
N ASN A 820 23.71 7.00 -65.13
CA ASN A 820 22.77 5.94 -65.55
C ASN A 820 23.32 4.69 -66.30
N ASN A 821 22.79 3.49 -65.98
CA ASN A 821 21.96 2.74 -66.95
C ASN A 821 21.00 1.71 -66.31
N ASN A 822 19.92 1.40 -67.01
CA ASN A 822 18.79 0.53 -66.66
C ASN A 822 18.79 -0.73 -67.53
N ASN A 823 18.50 -1.93 -66.97
CA ASN A 823 17.54 -2.81 -67.64
C ASN A 823 16.82 -3.82 -66.70
N ASN A 824 15.52 -3.89 -66.92
CA ASN A 824 14.50 -4.82 -66.43
C ASN A 824 14.78 -6.31 -66.77
N ASN A 825 14.48 -7.23 -65.84
CA ASN A 825 13.58 -8.35 -66.17
C ASN A 825 12.82 -8.88 -64.93
N ASN A 826 11.64 -9.46 -65.17
CA ASN A 826 10.66 -9.91 -64.19
C ASN A 826 10.50 -11.44 -64.21
N ASN A 827 10.58 -12.13 -63.06
CA ASN A 827 9.74 -13.32 -62.86
C ASN A 827 9.41 -13.64 -61.39
N ASN A 828 8.13 -13.45 -61.07
CA ASN A 828 7.28 -14.16 -60.11
C ASN A 828 7.79 -15.52 -59.55
N ASN A 829 7.74 -15.73 -58.22
CA ASN A 829 6.65 -16.50 -57.54
C ASN A 829 6.99 -17.06 -56.13
N ASN A 830 6.29 -16.54 -55.11
CA ASN A 830 5.83 -17.19 -53.86
C ASN A 830 6.67 -18.31 -53.19
N SER A 831 7.36 -17.98 -52.08
CA SER A 831 7.52 -18.92 -50.95
C SER A 831 7.76 -18.21 -49.60
N ASN A 832 6.67 -18.04 -48.85
CA ASN A 832 6.45 -18.64 -47.51
C ASN A 832 7.34 -18.25 -46.30
N ASN A 833 6.97 -17.13 -45.65
CA ASN A 833 6.71 -17.05 -44.19
C ASN A 833 7.81 -17.53 -43.19
N ASN A 834 8.84 -16.70 -42.91
CA ASN A 834 9.66 -16.87 -41.70
C ASN A 834 10.37 -15.61 -41.14
N ASN A 835 10.09 -14.38 -41.63
CA ASN A 835 11.00 -13.23 -41.48
C ASN A 835 10.51 -12.11 -40.52
N ASN A 836 9.72 -12.45 -39.48
CA ASN A 836 9.05 -11.45 -38.63
C ASN A 836 9.89 -10.87 -37.47
N ASN A 837 11.10 -11.38 -37.20
CA ASN A 837 11.94 -10.82 -36.12
C ASN A 837 12.61 -9.50 -36.52
N ASP A 838 13.14 -9.41 -37.75
CA ASP A 838 13.91 -8.29 -38.28
C ASP A 838 13.18 -6.94 -38.18
N ASN A 839 11.85 -6.96 -38.11
CA ASN A 839 11.02 -5.76 -38.08
C ASN A 839 11.06 -5.05 -36.70
N ILE A 840 11.23 -5.77 -35.58
CA ILE A 840 11.29 -5.16 -34.25
C ILE A 840 12.57 -4.33 -34.09
N ASP A 841 13.72 -4.92 -34.45
CA ASP A 841 15.00 -4.22 -34.38
C ASP A 841 15.02 -3.03 -35.33
N ASN A 842 14.51 -3.17 -36.57
CA ASN A 842 14.33 -2.04 -37.47
C ASN A 842 13.48 -0.91 -36.86
N ILE A 843 12.36 -1.21 -36.19
CA ILE A 843 11.48 -0.18 -35.59
C ILE A 843 12.18 0.53 -34.43
N VAL A 844 12.80 -0.21 -33.51
CA VAL A 844 13.49 0.41 -32.36
C VAL A 844 14.72 1.17 -32.83
N GLU A 845 15.51 0.61 -33.75
CA GLU A 845 16.67 1.28 -34.33
C GLU A 845 16.25 2.56 -35.08
N ARG A 846 15.16 2.57 -35.87
CA ARG A 846 14.63 3.78 -36.52
C ARG A 846 14.21 4.88 -35.53
N LEU A 847 13.59 4.50 -34.40
CA LEU A 847 13.21 5.43 -33.32
C LEU A 847 14.44 6.03 -32.59
N LEU A 848 15.61 5.41 -32.72
CA LEU A 848 16.86 5.84 -32.11
C LEU A 848 17.79 6.55 -33.10
N GLN A 849 17.78 6.14 -34.38
CA GLN A 849 18.51 6.77 -35.48
C GLN A 849 17.97 8.16 -35.85
N ASN A 850 16.69 8.44 -35.56
CA ASN A 850 16.04 9.74 -35.76
C ASN A 850 15.71 10.45 -34.42
N PRO A 851 16.71 10.86 -33.62
CA PRO A 851 16.50 11.56 -32.35
C PRO A 851 15.96 13.00 -32.51
N ILE A 852 15.87 13.49 -33.75
CA ILE A 852 15.35 14.81 -34.11
C ILE A 852 14.24 14.66 -35.17
N SER A 853 13.22 13.85 -34.87
CA SER A 853 11.90 14.03 -35.49
C SER A 853 11.19 15.19 -34.78
N SER A 854 11.36 16.40 -35.33
CA SER A 854 10.66 17.61 -34.87
C SER A 854 9.13 17.44 -34.87
N GLU A 855 8.60 16.65 -35.82
CA GLU A 855 7.18 16.35 -35.96
C GLU A 855 6.57 15.53 -34.80
N ILE A 856 7.38 14.78 -34.06
CA ILE A 856 6.91 13.85 -33.01
C ILE A 856 7.24 14.38 -31.61
N GLY A 857 8.22 15.28 -31.46
CA GLY A 857 8.64 15.83 -30.17
C GLY A 857 9.30 14.82 -29.22
N PHE A 858 9.63 13.62 -29.71
CA PHE A 858 10.25 12.55 -28.92
C PHE A 858 11.76 12.74 -28.83
N SER A 859 12.22 13.33 -27.73
CA SER A 859 13.65 13.39 -27.38
C SER A 859 14.08 12.10 -26.68
N VAL A 860 15.03 11.35 -27.28
CA VAL A 860 15.65 10.16 -26.69
C VAL A 860 16.27 10.46 -25.32
N GLN A 861 16.89 11.64 -25.18
CA GLN A 861 17.42 12.17 -23.92
C GLN A 861 16.30 12.31 -22.86
N THR A 862 15.13 12.84 -23.23
CA THR A 862 13.97 12.97 -22.32
C THR A 862 13.38 11.61 -21.94
N PHE A 863 13.28 10.68 -22.90
CA PHE A 863 12.82 9.31 -22.65
C PHE A 863 13.72 8.57 -21.66
N LEU A 864 15.04 8.57 -21.88
CA LEU A 864 16.00 7.97 -20.96
C LEU A 864 16.04 8.67 -19.60
N ARG A 865 15.92 10.00 -19.57
CA ARG A 865 15.83 10.78 -18.32
C ARG A 865 14.64 10.32 -17.46
N ASN A 866 13.49 10.10 -18.09
CA ASN A 866 12.32 9.54 -17.42
C ASN A 866 12.58 8.11 -16.92
N LEU A 867 13.09 7.21 -17.77
CA LEU A 867 13.40 5.83 -17.38
C LEU A 867 14.36 5.73 -16.19
N VAL A 868 15.40 6.57 -16.17
CA VAL A 868 16.35 6.66 -15.05
C VAL A 868 15.67 7.23 -13.80
N SER A 869 14.88 8.31 -13.91
CA SER A 869 14.20 8.92 -12.74
C SER A 869 13.18 7.98 -12.07
N TYR A 870 12.56 7.08 -12.82
CA TYR A 870 11.63 6.07 -12.30
C TYR A 870 12.29 4.73 -11.93
N GLY A 871 13.63 4.64 -11.99
CA GLY A 871 14.35 3.41 -11.64
C GLY A 871 14.03 2.21 -12.55
N ASN A 872 13.66 2.45 -13.82
CA ASN A 872 13.14 1.42 -14.73
C ASN A 872 14.26 0.56 -15.35
N LEU A 873 14.95 -0.18 -14.49
CA LEU A 873 16.06 -1.06 -14.84
C LEU A 873 15.74 -2.07 -15.96
N PRO A 874 14.56 -2.73 -16.05
CA PRO A 874 14.29 -3.68 -17.13
C PRO A 874 14.43 -3.06 -18.52
N ILE A 875 13.91 -1.84 -18.72
CA ILE A 875 14.01 -1.15 -20.02
C ILE A 875 15.44 -0.63 -20.24
N ILE A 876 16.08 -0.04 -19.23
CA ILE A 876 17.49 0.40 -19.34
C ILE A 876 18.41 -0.78 -19.70
N LYS A 877 18.20 -1.96 -19.10
CA LYS A 877 18.97 -3.18 -19.38
C LYS A 877 18.66 -3.75 -20.78
N PHE A 878 17.41 -3.72 -21.23
CA PHE A 878 17.04 -4.12 -22.59
C PHE A 878 17.68 -3.19 -23.65
N LEU A 879 17.63 -1.87 -23.43
CA LEU A 879 18.28 -0.89 -24.30
C LEU A 879 19.81 -1.08 -24.30
N ASN A 880 20.42 -1.31 -23.14
CA ASN A 880 21.86 -1.57 -23.03
C ASN A 880 22.31 -2.85 -23.77
N LEU A 881 21.49 -3.91 -23.76
CA LEU A 881 21.85 -5.20 -24.37
C LEU A 881 21.69 -5.22 -25.90
N ASN A 882 20.63 -4.60 -26.43
CA ASN A 882 20.30 -4.68 -27.86
C ASN A 882 20.67 -3.40 -28.64
N TYR A 883 20.71 -2.24 -27.96
CA TYR A 883 20.94 -0.92 -28.56
C TYR A 883 21.98 -0.12 -27.75
N SER A 884 23.08 -0.77 -27.36
CA SER A 884 24.20 -0.15 -26.63
C SER A 884 24.71 1.15 -27.28
N HIS A 885 24.58 1.26 -28.61
CA HIS A 885 24.97 2.44 -29.39
C HIS A 885 24.29 3.75 -28.93
N ILE A 886 23.09 3.71 -28.34
CA ILE A 886 22.42 4.92 -27.81
C ILE A 886 23.29 5.59 -26.75
N PHE A 887 23.96 4.76 -25.94
CA PHE A 887 24.79 5.19 -24.83
C PHE A 887 26.25 5.45 -25.25
N LEU A 888 26.66 5.09 -26.48
CA LEU A 888 27.99 5.41 -26.98
C LEU A 888 28.11 6.90 -27.32
N LYS A 889 29.13 7.54 -26.73
CA LYS A 889 29.53 8.93 -27.00
C LYS A 889 29.67 9.18 -28.51
N LYS A 890 29.08 10.29 -28.99
CA LYS A 890 29.19 10.82 -30.37
C LYS A 890 30.59 10.61 -31.00
N ALA A 891 30.62 9.87 -32.11
CA ALA A 891 31.34 10.34 -33.30
C ALA A 891 30.60 11.56 -33.88
N SER A 892 31.24 12.31 -34.79
CA SER A 892 30.85 13.66 -35.27
C SER A 892 29.44 13.82 -35.88
N ASN A 893 28.66 12.75 -36.01
CA ASN A 893 27.49 12.64 -36.90
C ASN A 893 26.16 13.11 -36.26
N GLY A 894 26.19 13.70 -35.06
CA GLY A 894 25.03 14.34 -34.40
C GLY A 894 23.99 13.44 -33.71
N ARG A 895 23.88 12.15 -34.08
CA ARG A 895 22.72 11.28 -33.72
C ARG A 895 22.70 10.64 -32.32
N ASN A 896 23.77 10.73 -31.54
CA ASN A 896 23.85 10.09 -30.21
C ASN A 896 23.76 11.10 -29.07
N LEU A 897 23.46 10.61 -27.86
CA LEU A 897 23.54 11.39 -26.62
C LEU A 897 24.90 12.11 -26.50
N GLU A 898 24.87 13.33 -25.98
CA GLU A 898 26.12 14.02 -25.67
C GLU A 898 26.74 13.45 -24.39
N THR A 899 28.06 13.62 -24.23
CA THR A 899 28.75 13.20 -22.98
C THR A 899 28.11 13.88 -21.76
N LYS A 900 27.60 15.12 -21.92
CA LYS A 900 26.83 15.87 -20.91
C LYS A 900 25.52 15.17 -20.53
N ASP A 901 24.81 14.59 -21.49
CA ASP A 901 23.53 13.92 -21.26
C ASP A 901 23.70 12.61 -20.53
N LEU A 902 24.64 11.77 -21.00
CA LEU A 902 25.02 10.54 -20.31
C LEU A 902 25.46 10.82 -18.88
N LYS A 903 26.24 11.88 -18.67
CA LYS A 903 26.66 12.32 -17.34
C LYS A 903 25.46 12.75 -16.48
N ASN A 904 24.51 13.50 -17.03
CA ASN A 904 23.27 13.86 -16.33
C ASN A 904 22.43 12.63 -15.96
N LEU A 905 22.35 11.61 -16.84
CA LEU A 905 21.68 10.34 -16.54
C LEU A 905 22.39 9.57 -15.42
N LEU A 906 23.72 9.47 -15.46
CA LEU A 906 24.50 8.81 -14.41
C LEU A 906 24.39 9.55 -13.07
N LEU A 907 24.52 10.88 -13.07
CA LEU A 907 24.35 11.70 -11.86
C LEU A 907 22.92 11.61 -11.30
N MET A 908 21.89 11.47 -12.15
CA MET A 908 20.53 11.15 -11.68
C MET A 908 20.43 9.74 -11.05
N ALA A 909 21.08 8.72 -11.65
CA ALA A 909 21.11 7.38 -11.07
C ALA A 909 21.87 7.33 -9.73
N ILE A 910 22.90 8.17 -9.56
CA ILE A 910 23.61 8.39 -8.29
C ILE A 910 22.69 9.08 -7.27
N ARG A 911 22.07 10.20 -7.64
CA ARG A 911 21.19 11.01 -6.78
C ARG A 911 19.98 10.24 -6.24
N TYR A 912 19.42 9.32 -7.04
CA TYR A 912 18.31 8.45 -6.63
C TYR A 912 18.75 7.10 -6.04
N ASP A 913 20.06 6.86 -5.90
CA ASP A 913 20.66 5.62 -5.38
C ASP A 913 20.18 4.35 -6.11
N PHE A 914 20.28 4.36 -7.44
CA PHE A 914 19.91 3.25 -8.33
C PHE A 914 21.17 2.49 -8.83
N PRO A 915 21.81 1.63 -8.01
CA PRO A 915 23.12 1.01 -8.30
C PRO A 915 23.19 0.32 -9.65
N GLN A 916 22.22 -0.53 -10.00
CA GLN A 916 22.25 -1.32 -11.25
C GLN A 916 21.99 -0.47 -12.51
N ILE A 917 21.48 0.77 -12.37
CA ILE A 917 21.37 1.73 -13.48
C ILE A 917 22.65 2.55 -13.58
N ALA A 918 23.23 2.96 -12.44
CA ALA A 918 24.52 3.62 -12.41
C ALA A 918 25.64 2.72 -12.96
N GLU A 919 25.68 1.44 -12.56
CA GLU A 919 26.58 0.40 -13.07
C GLU A 919 26.53 0.29 -14.61
N ILE A 920 25.33 0.24 -15.20
CA ILE A 920 25.15 0.25 -16.66
C ILE A 920 25.71 1.54 -17.27
N LEU A 921 25.43 2.71 -16.67
CA LEU A 921 25.86 4.00 -17.23
C LEU A 921 27.36 4.29 -17.04
N PHE A 922 28.01 3.75 -16.00
CA PHE A 922 29.46 3.86 -15.77
C PHE A 922 30.29 3.24 -16.91
N VAL A 923 29.76 2.23 -17.62
CA VAL A 923 30.38 1.65 -18.83
C VAL A 923 30.58 2.71 -19.93
N TYR A 924 29.69 3.71 -20.00
CA TYR A 924 29.61 4.67 -21.10
C TYR A 924 30.14 6.07 -20.76
N VAL A 925 30.10 6.48 -19.49
CA VAL A 925 30.52 7.83 -19.07
C VAL A 925 31.21 7.84 -17.72
N LYS A 926 32.29 8.62 -17.63
CA LYS A 926 33.02 8.86 -16.38
C LYS A 926 32.57 10.17 -15.72
N VAL A 927 32.39 10.14 -14.41
CA VAL A 927 32.19 11.31 -13.54
C VAL A 927 33.44 11.53 -12.69
N THR A 928 33.78 12.78 -12.40
CA THR A 928 34.89 13.08 -11.48
C THR A 928 34.48 12.80 -10.03
N ARG A 929 35.47 12.56 -9.15
CA ARG A 929 35.23 12.36 -7.71
C ARG A 929 34.52 13.55 -7.05
N ALA A 930 34.66 14.77 -7.60
CA ALA A 930 33.97 15.97 -7.14
C ALA A 930 32.49 15.98 -7.53
N GLU A 931 32.17 15.69 -8.80
CA GLU A 931 30.79 15.58 -9.29
C GLU A 931 30.04 14.42 -8.62
N PHE A 932 30.73 13.30 -8.41
CA PHE A 932 30.20 12.16 -7.67
C PHE A 932 29.83 12.57 -6.24
N LYS A 933 30.77 13.18 -5.49
CA LYS A 933 30.52 13.67 -4.13
C LYS A 933 29.41 14.73 -4.03
N LYS A 934 29.17 15.51 -5.09
CA LYS A 934 28.10 16.53 -5.13
C LYS A 934 26.70 15.91 -5.26
N GLU A 935 26.60 14.75 -5.91
CA GLU A 935 25.32 14.14 -6.31
C GLU A 935 24.95 12.91 -5.48
N VAL A 936 25.90 12.29 -4.77
CA VAL A 936 25.61 11.31 -3.72
C VAL A 936 24.80 11.98 -2.60
N PRO A 937 23.63 11.45 -2.22
CA PRO A 937 22.84 11.97 -1.11
C PRO A 937 23.64 11.97 0.22
N PRO A 938 23.46 12.96 1.12
CA PRO A 938 24.11 13.00 2.43
C PRO A 938 23.54 11.93 3.38
N LYS A 939 23.95 10.68 3.15
CA LYS A 939 23.66 9.47 3.92
C LYS A 939 25.00 8.78 4.18
N GLN A 940 25.12 8.00 5.26
CA GLN A 940 26.38 7.30 5.54
C GLN A 940 26.60 6.09 4.63
N PHE A 941 25.60 5.72 3.82
CA PHE A 941 25.70 4.64 2.83
C PHE A 941 24.86 4.96 1.60
N SER A 942 25.45 4.74 0.43
CA SER A 942 24.79 4.70 -0.88
C SER A 942 25.37 3.49 -1.60
N LEU A 943 24.52 2.66 -2.19
CA LEU A 943 24.97 1.48 -2.94
C LEU A 943 25.74 1.90 -4.20
N VAL A 944 25.42 3.07 -4.77
CA VAL A 944 26.19 3.65 -5.87
C VAL A 944 27.57 4.14 -5.40
N ALA A 945 27.69 4.65 -4.17
CA ALA A 945 28.97 5.05 -3.58
C ALA A 945 29.88 3.85 -3.29
N GLU A 946 29.32 2.75 -2.78
CA GLU A 946 30.05 1.50 -2.60
C GLU A 946 30.62 0.97 -3.93
N LEU A 947 29.81 0.92 -4.98
CA LEU A 947 30.26 0.54 -6.34
C LEU A 947 31.38 1.46 -6.86
N PHE A 948 31.18 2.78 -6.78
CA PHE A 948 32.16 3.75 -7.30
C PHE A 948 33.49 3.73 -6.54
N PHE A 949 33.49 3.47 -5.23
CA PHE A 949 34.74 3.29 -4.48
C PHE A 949 35.37 1.91 -4.67
N ARG A 950 34.60 0.87 -4.97
CA ARG A 950 35.14 -0.45 -5.33
C ARG A 950 35.89 -0.40 -6.66
N ASP A 951 35.33 0.28 -7.66
CA ASP A 951 35.90 0.35 -9.02
C ASP A 951 37.00 1.45 -9.17
N LEU A 952 37.42 2.05 -8.04
CA LEU A 952 38.54 3.01 -7.93
C LEU A 952 39.76 2.45 -7.18
N ASN A 953 39.68 1.22 -6.67
CA ASN A 953 40.73 0.52 -5.93
C ASN A 953 41.21 -0.74 -6.69
#